data_AF-A0A7X9YEM6-F1
#
_entry.id   AF-A0A7X9YEM6-F1
#
_cell.length_a   1.000
_cell.length_b   1.000
_cell.length_c   1.000
_cell.angle_alpha   90.00
_cell.angle_beta   90.00
_cell.angle_gamma   90.00
#
_symmetry.space_group_name_H-M   'P 1'
#
loop_
_entity.id
_entity.type
_entity.pdbx_description
1 polymer ?
#
loop_
_entity_poly.entity_id
_entity_poly.type
_entity_poly.pdbx_seq_one_letter_code
_entity_poly.pdbx_strand_id
1 'polypeptide(L)'
;MSHSTKIFIVSDIHVKENNNEIIHKLNKLVEYINAYSKEGDIALFVGDIAFSGNKNEYLKIEDIFNKLSKKVEILMCPGNHDHNFSINSAVRDILLTNIKNDYVNIKDDIISAITTGQEDFFAFRDSHTYASAVEKSPLAVKYQFFEKQRLSFQALNTAWCSEIKEVSGSLIFPENRILSPDINSLNIIFFHHPLSWFEANNQKAIRNKIRNDFDIVITGHEHISDGFHFRKDENNCLFIESISFDDPGREENGFLVLNVKEDSVIEQFLWSGDCFKKSQELIRSEIELPKSLSTNINGYELKPDFFSKILDLGTGFSHAEKESLDLDDVFVYPNIKLLGSIDSELKNLSSKDISLDRSFSHLILIGEESIGKSTLIKKFFVDFLLDEKLPILLDGMLIKKAKKLKVDNLNKYITEQYIDLNFEKLVADKKEKILLIDNFDFIKGSFNERCLIFSELFEIFDRVVLSVSESFDIADLTISKEKYLINFKKADILRLGYKLRYELINKWNELKTGCQIDRGQLITQNDISNKTINRLIGKNFIPSSPLFLLTMLQSLDSGDATDINTSSHGYYYQYLITSSMGASGIKKEQLEEIFSYAKELSFYFYNRQSNSEDYDSLWDFNTKFCAEYGLKIDAGKRLEQLVRSKILHRSAEQDTYSFKYPYVYYFFIAKYFAETLDDPITTKLIDNLIEGLHVNKNMNILMFLTHHSKDKTVLDKIIKHAQRHFNSIEKVSLDLDVMFLDQLVESLPPMIYELDKSDSQSYRLKKAEAQDDAEDKDSIQDKDSEENNPEKDPEISTLIKNMNVTFKSLDLLGQLARTYYGSLKVDKKTELIEAAIAAPLRAMGYIFEEINKQPDEMISIIEKNIKSKIGDKEEINSKEINKYARKALFDLLWLISTSFINKISTAIGNENLLPIIEKIASKESTNAYYMLLLATKLDLGNKTSPDSVKRIIGRMSSNGLSTTIIQGLILNYLYMFDVKDEIVRKLCSIAKIKYDYVQQQMNLDNSKIKELIKSTSQNEKTIS
;
A
#
# COMPACT_ATOMS: atom_id res chain seq x y z
N MET A 1 5.74 9.13 27.35
CA MET A 1 4.47 9.45 28.04
C MET A 1 3.73 10.55 27.28
N SER A 2 2.88 10.18 26.32
CA SER A 2 2.03 11.12 25.59
C SER A 2 0.93 11.66 26.53
N HIS A 3 0.70 12.97 26.53
CA HIS A 3 -0.38 13.57 27.31
C HIS A 3 -1.65 13.60 26.44
N SER A 4 -2.75 12.94 26.87
CA SER A 4 -4.10 13.10 26.29
C SER A 4 -4.67 14.49 26.53
N THR A 5 -5.49 15.02 25.64
CA THR A 5 -6.34 16.18 25.97
C THR A 5 -7.79 15.73 26.08
N LYS A 6 -8.48 16.03 27.19
CA LYS A 6 -9.92 15.78 27.32
C LYS A 6 -10.72 17.01 26.91
N ILE A 7 -11.75 16.79 26.12
CA ILE A 7 -12.71 17.80 25.68
C ILE A 7 -14.08 17.44 26.26
N PHE A 8 -14.56 18.23 27.21
CA PHE A 8 -15.88 18.11 27.81
C PHE A 8 -16.88 18.90 26.96
N ILE A 9 -17.87 18.24 26.36
CA ILE A 9 -18.83 18.84 25.43
C ILE A 9 -20.18 18.96 26.12
N VAL A 10 -20.68 20.18 26.26
CA VAL A 10 -21.93 20.53 26.93
C VAL A 10 -22.78 21.40 26.00
N SER A 11 -24.07 21.09 25.85
CA SER A 11 -25.01 21.82 25.00
C SER A 11 -26.37 21.95 25.69
N ASP A 12 -27.18 22.93 25.32
CA ASP A 12 -28.60 23.06 25.73
C ASP A 12 -28.77 23.07 27.27
N ILE A 13 -28.20 24.09 27.92
CA ILE A 13 -28.26 24.28 29.38
C ILE A 13 -29.54 25.02 29.78
N HIS A 14 -29.96 26.01 28.99
CA HIS A 14 -31.19 26.80 29.17
C HIS A 14 -31.36 27.40 30.58
N VAL A 15 -30.35 28.11 31.08
CA VAL A 15 -30.43 28.75 32.41
C VAL A 15 -31.58 29.75 32.47
N LYS A 16 -32.46 29.55 33.46
CA LYS A 16 -33.61 30.43 33.75
C LYS A 16 -33.44 31.16 35.07
N GLU A 17 -34.10 32.31 35.20
CA GLU A 17 -34.05 33.11 36.44
C GLU A 17 -34.59 32.38 37.69
N ASN A 18 -35.37 31.30 37.57
CA ASN A 18 -35.96 30.61 38.73
C ASN A 18 -35.64 29.10 38.80
N ASN A 19 -34.63 28.61 38.07
CA ASN A 19 -34.32 27.17 38.01
C ASN A 19 -33.13 26.77 38.90
N ASN A 20 -33.40 26.37 40.15
CA ASN A 20 -32.38 25.89 41.08
C ASN A 20 -31.80 24.51 40.72
N GLU A 21 -32.52 23.71 39.92
CA GLU A 21 -32.10 22.37 39.54
C GLU A 21 -30.94 22.39 38.53
N ILE A 22 -31.00 23.27 37.52
CA ILE A 22 -29.89 23.50 36.58
C ILE A 22 -28.61 23.90 37.31
N ILE A 23 -28.73 24.82 38.28
CA ILE A 23 -27.59 25.28 39.09
C ILE A 23 -26.98 24.11 39.86
N HIS A 24 -27.81 23.22 40.39
CA HIS A 24 -27.34 22.01 41.05
C HIS A 24 -26.62 21.05 40.09
N LYS A 25 -27.19 20.78 38.90
CA LYS A 25 -26.56 19.97 37.85
C LYS A 25 -25.22 20.55 37.40
N LEU A 26 -25.14 21.87 37.20
CA LEU A 26 -23.90 22.56 36.84
C LEU A 26 -22.84 22.46 37.93
N ASN A 27 -23.22 22.57 39.22
CA ASN A 27 -22.27 22.35 40.31
C ASN A 27 -21.74 20.91 40.31
N LYS A 28 -22.58 19.90 40.02
CA LYS A 28 -22.14 18.51 39.86
C LYS A 28 -21.23 18.29 38.65
N LEU A 29 -21.48 18.98 37.54
CA LEU A 29 -20.59 18.98 36.39
C LEU A 29 -19.21 19.55 36.77
N VAL A 30 -19.17 20.66 37.50
CA VAL A 30 -17.92 21.28 37.96
C VAL A 30 -17.18 20.36 38.94
N GLU A 31 -17.88 19.69 39.87
CA GLU A 31 -17.29 18.66 40.73
C GLU A 31 -16.64 17.55 39.91
N TYR A 32 -17.33 17.07 38.85
CA TYR A 32 -16.81 16.05 37.95
C TYR A 32 -15.56 16.52 37.19
N ILE A 33 -15.64 17.66 36.50
CA ILE A 33 -14.49 18.20 35.74
C ILE A 33 -13.30 18.42 36.68
N ASN A 34 -13.50 19.01 37.86
CA ASN A 34 -12.41 19.22 38.81
C ASN A 34 -11.71 17.93 39.26
N ALA A 35 -12.46 16.83 39.40
CA ALA A 35 -11.92 15.54 39.80
C ALA A 35 -11.19 14.82 38.67
N TYR A 36 -11.63 14.98 37.42
CA TYR A 36 -11.20 14.15 36.29
C TYR A 36 -10.42 14.89 35.19
N SER A 37 -10.28 16.22 35.28
CA SER A 37 -9.50 17.03 34.34
C SER A 37 -8.11 17.39 34.86
N LYS A 38 -7.23 17.71 33.92
CA LYS A 38 -5.89 18.24 34.16
C LYS A 38 -5.69 19.57 33.42
N GLU A 39 -4.59 20.23 33.74
CA GLU A 39 -4.15 21.42 33.02
C GLU A 39 -3.99 21.10 31.52
N GLY A 40 -4.56 21.94 30.66
CA GLY A 40 -4.63 21.75 29.21
C GLY A 40 -5.93 21.10 28.68
N ASP A 41 -6.79 20.56 29.55
CA ASP A 41 -8.12 20.06 29.13
C ASP A 41 -9.09 21.21 28.82
N ILE A 42 -10.12 20.93 28.00
CA ILE A 42 -11.00 21.93 27.41
C ILE A 42 -12.47 21.62 27.71
N ALA A 43 -13.27 22.63 28.06
CA ALA A 43 -14.73 22.57 28.13
C ALA A 43 -15.36 23.37 26.99
N LEU A 44 -16.08 22.67 26.09
CA LEU A 44 -16.84 23.24 24.99
C LEU A 44 -18.30 23.41 25.40
N PHE A 45 -18.81 24.64 25.26
CA PHE A 45 -20.22 24.96 25.41
C PHE A 45 -20.83 25.27 24.03
N VAL A 46 -21.64 24.35 23.52
CA VAL A 46 -22.12 24.30 22.13
C VAL A 46 -23.51 24.95 21.99
N GLY A 47 -23.65 26.17 22.53
CA GLY A 47 -24.87 26.97 22.46
C GLY A 47 -25.92 26.70 23.53
N ASP A 48 -26.90 27.59 23.59
CA ASP A 48 -28.05 27.59 24.49
C ASP A 48 -27.65 27.51 25.96
N ILE A 49 -26.72 28.39 26.35
CA ILE A 49 -26.32 28.55 27.74
C ILE A 49 -27.47 29.21 28.52
N ALA A 50 -27.99 30.31 27.97
CA ALA A 50 -29.14 31.03 28.51
C ALA A 50 -30.46 30.48 27.96
N PHE A 51 -31.58 30.81 28.61
CA PHE A 51 -32.91 30.48 28.10
C PHE A 51 -33.49 31.56 27.19
N SER A 52 -33.09 32.82 27.36
CA SER A 52 -33.65 33.94 26.59
C SER A 52 -32.64 35.04 26.26
N GLY A 53 -31.35 34.76 26.45
CA GLY A 53 -30.25 35.68 26.21
C GLY A 53 -30.22 36.86 27.18
N ASN A 54 -30.97 36.81 28.27
CA ASN A 54 -31.04 37.91 29.24
C ASN A 54 -29.83 37.90 30.16
N LYS A 55 -29.22 39.08 30.37
CA LYS A 55 -28.06 39.27 31.25
C LYS A 55 -28.14 38.57 32.61
N ASN A 56 -29.31 38.59 33.26
CA ASN A 56 -29.51 37.98 34.58
C ASN A 56 -29.32 36.45 34.57
N GLU A 57 -29.57 35.78 33.44
CA GLU A 57 -29.38 34.33 33.30
C GLU A 57 -27.89 33.98 33.37
N TYR A 58 -27.02 34.78 32.72
CA TYR A 58 -25.57 34.63 32.78
C TYR A 58 -24.98 34.97 34.17
N LEU A 59 -25.47 36.04 34.82
CA LEU A 59 -25.01 36.44 36.17
C LEU A 59 -25.21 35.32 37.22
N LYS A 60 -26.19 34.45 37.04
CA LYS A 60 -26.47 33.33 37.95
C LYS A 60 -25.43 32.22 37.90
N ILE A 61 -24.77 32.05 36.76
CA ILE A 61 -23.77 31.00 36.54
C ILE A 61 -22.35 31.55 36.51
N GLU A 62 -22.17 32.87 36.61
CA GLU A 62 -20.87 33.54 36.61
C GLU A 62 -19.90 32.94 37.63
N ASP A 63 -20.32 32.73 38.89
CA ASP A 63 -19.49 32.11 39.92
C ASP A 63 -19.09 30.65 39.60
N ILE A 64 -19.93 29.93 38.85
CA ILE A 64 -19.66 28.54 38.45
C ILE A 64 -18.62 28.52 37.34
N PHE A 65 -18.78 29.36 36.31
CA PHE A 65 -17.84 29.44 35.19
C PHE A 65 -16.49 30.02 35.63
N ASN A 66 -16.47 30.98 36.57
CA ASN A 66 -15.24 31.48 37.20
C ASN A 66 -14.46 30.42 37.98
N LYS A 67 -15.14 29.39 38.50
CA LYS A 67 -14.47 28.24 39.12
C LYS A 67 -13.95 27.28 38.06
N LEU A 68 -14.74 27.04 37.01
CA LEU A 68 -14.40 26.13 35.92
C LEU A 68 -13.19 26.64 35.10
N SER A 69 -13.15 27.93 34.78
CA SER A 69 -12.11 28.56 33.97
C SER A 69 -10.72 28.57 34.63
N LYS A 70 -10.66 28.32 35.95
CA LYS A 70 -9.40 28.13 36.68
C LYS A 70 -8.80 26.73 36.50
N LYS A 71 -9.57 25.79 35.98
CA LYS A 71 -9.21 24.36 35.91
C LYS A 71 -9.05 23.86 34.48
N VAL A 72 -9.91 24.32 33.57
CA VAL A 72 -9.92 23.95 32.15
C VAL A 72 -10.11 25.19 31.29
N GLU A 73 -9.67 25.13 30.04
CA GLU A 73 -9.94 26.18 29.06
C GLU A 73 -11.39 26.11 28.59
N ILE A 74 -12.09 27.24 28.57
CA ILE A 74 -13.51 27.29 28.20
C ILE A 74 -13.67 27.92 26.82
N LEU A 75 -14.30 27.20 25.90
CA LEU A 75 -14.68 27.72 24.58
C LEU A 75 -16.20 27.64 24.38
N MET A 76 -16.79 28.64 23.73
CA MET A 76 -18.23 28.75 23.57
C MET A 76 -18.63 29.19 22.16
N CYS A 77 -19.75 28.66 21.67
CA CYS A 77 -20.52 29.22 20.56
C CYS A 77 -21.95 29.52 21.03
N PRO A 78 -22.62 30.54 20.48
CA PRO A 78 -24.01 30.84 20.86
C PRO A 78 -25.02 29.91 20.17
N GLY A 79 -26.11 29.63 20.88
CA GLY A 79 -27.33 29.08 20.32
C GLY A 79 -28.41 30.16 20.13
N ASN A 80 -29.59 29.76 19.66
CA ASN A 80 -30.72 30.67 19.41
C ASN A 80 -31.29 31.24 20.72
N HIS A 81 -31.25 30.48 21.83
CA HIS A 81 -31.68 30.95 23.15
C HIS A 81 -30.68 31.91 23.81
N ASP A 82 -29.45 32.01 23.30
CA ASP A 82 -28.48 33.02 23.72
C ASP A 82 -28.75 34.41 23.09
N HIS A 83 -29.78 34.51 22.23
CA HIS A 83 -30.20 35.76 21.58
C HIS A 83 -31.38 36.41 22.33
N ASN A 84 -31.19 37.64 22.80
CA ASN A 84 -32.28 38.43 23.38
C ASN A 84 -33.14 39.08 22.29
N PHE A 85 -34.19 38.38 21.88
CA PHE A 85 -35.11 38.84 20.84
C PHE A 85 -35.97 40.06 21.22
N SER A 86 -35.90 40.55 22.47
CA SER A 86 -36.55 41.81 22.86
C SER A 86 -35.79 43.05 22.37
N ILE A 87 -34.53 42.90 21.97
CA ILE A 87 -33.66 43.99 21.53
C ILE A 87 -33.73 44.16 20.00
N ASN A 88 -34.08 45.38 19.54
CA ASN A 88 -34.03 45.79 18.12
C ASN A 88 -34.75 44.87 17.11
N SER A 89 -35.80 44.14 17.53
CA SER A 89 -36.47 43.12 16.73
C SER A 89 -36.97 43.61 15.36
N ALA A 90 -37.64 44.77 15.29
CA ALA A 90 -38.21 45.26 14.03
C ALA A 90 -37.15 45.63 12.96
N VAL A 91 -36.00 46.17 13.37
CA VAL A 91 -34.90 46.51 12.44
C VAL A 91 -34.22 45.23 11.97
N ARG A 92 -34.02 44.28 12.89
CA ARG A 92 -33.43 42.99 12.60
C ARG A 92 -34.25 42.19 11.58
N ASP A 93 -35.58 42.14 11.74
CA ASP A 93 -36.48 41.41 10.84
C ASP A 93 -36.40 41.95 9.39
N ILE A 94 -36.27 43.27 9.22
CA ILE A 94 -36.09 43.91 7.91
C ILE A 94 -34.74 43.52 7.29
N LEU A 95 -33.67 43.50 8.09
CA LEU A 95 -32.33 43.13 7.62
C LEU A 95 -32.28 41.64 7.21
N LEU A 96 -32.86 40.74 8.01
CA LEU A 96 -32.94 39.31 7.69
C LEU A 96 -33.71 39.03 6.41
N THR A 97 -34.79 39.75 6.16
CA THR A 97 -35.59 39.60 4.93
C THR A 97 -34.76 39.91 3.68
N ASN A 98 -33.85 40.89 3.75
CA ASN A 98 -33.01 41.29 2.62
C ASN A 98 -31.85 40.30 2.35
N ILE A 99 -31.38 39.59 3.36
CA ILE A 99 -30.23 38.67 3.26
C ILE A 99 -30.59 37.36 2.56
N LYS A 100 -31.86 36.94 2.58
CA LYS A 100 -32.32 35.68 1.96
C LYS A 100 -32.02 35.59 0.44
N ASN A 101 -31.69 36.71 -0.21
CA ASN A 101 -31.36 36.76 -1.65
C ASN A 101 -29.85 36.80 -1.98
N ASP A 102 -28.98 37.26 -1.07
CA ASP A 102 -27.51 37.28 -1.24
C ASP A 102 -26.84 37.19 0.13
N TYR A 103 -26.68 35.96 0.61
CA TYR A 103 -26.12 35.69 1.93
C TYR A 103 -24.61 35.52 1.95
N VAL A 104 -23.94 35.53 0.78
CA VAL A 104 -22.48 35.32 0.71
C VAL A 104 -21.74 36.64 0.94
N ASN A 105 -22.26 37.76 0.43
CA ASN A 105 -21.58 39.06 0.44
C ASN A 105 -22.16 40.04 1.48
N ILE A 106 -22.33 39.59 2.72
CA ILE A 106 -22.90 40.41 3.80
C ILE A 106 -21.82 41.31 4.41
N LYS A 107 -22.12 42.61 4.52
CA LYS A 107 -21.24 43.61 5.15
C LYS A 107 -21.23 43.46 6.67
N ASP A 108 -20.08 43.76 7.28
CA ASP A 108 -19.87 43.58 8.73
C ASP A 108 -20.81 44.44 9.59
N ASP A 109 -21.18 45.66 9.15
CA ASP A 109 -22.14 46.52 9.85
C ASP A 109 -23.53 45.87 9.97
N ILE A 110 -23.95 45.12 8.94
CA ILE A 110 -25.24 44.41 8.93
C ILE A 110 -25.18 43.23 9.90
N ILE A 111 -24.08 42.48 9.90
CA ILE A 111 -23.84 41.38 10.83
C ILE A 111 -23.88 41.90 12.28
N SER A 112 -23.22 43.02 12.57
CA SER A 112 -23.20 43.63 13.90
C SER A 112 -24.60 44.08 14.36
N ALA A 113 -25.42 44.62 13.45
CA ALA A 113 -26.78 45.03 13.76
C ALA A 113 -27.72 43.83 14.01
N ILE A 114 -27.51 42.72 13.31
CA ILE A 114 -28.31 41.49 13.48
C ILE A 114 -27.95 40.76 14.76
N THR A 115 -26.68 40.79 15.16
CA THR A 115 -26.15 40.07 16.34
C THR A 115 -26.21 40.88 17.64
N THR A 116 -26.78 42.10 17.63
CA THR A 116 -26.90 42.96 18.84
C THR A 116 -27.61 42.26 20.00
N GLY A 117 -28.60 41.39 19.73
CA GLY A 117 -29.26 40.61 20.78
C GLY A 117 -28.37 39.59 21.48
N GLN A 118 -27.16 39.30 20.98
CA GLN A 118 -26.18 38.37 21.56
C GLN A 118 -25.07 39.10 22.34
N GLU A 119 -25.18 40.41 22.56
CA GLU A 119 -24.14 41.19 23.29
C GLU A 119 -23.85 40.64 24.69
N ASP A 120 -24.88 40.25 25.43
CA ASP A 120 -24.71 39.65 26.76
C ASP A 120 -24.00 38.29 26.70
N PHE A 121 -24.27 37.47 25.67
CA PHE A 121 -23.53 36.24 25.41
C PHE A 121 -22.05 36.53 25.10
N PHE A 122 -21.77 37.49 24.20
CA PHE A 122 -20.40 37.85 23.84
C PHE A 122 -19.61 38.35 25.05
N ALA A 123 -20.23 39.17 25.89
CA ALA A 123 -19.64 39.63 27.14
C ALA A 123 -19.35 38.47 28.11
N PHE A 124 -20.28 37.52 28.24
CA PHE A 124 -20.11 36.35 29.09
C PHE A 124 -19.01 35.40 28.60
N ARG A 125 -18.95 35.12 27.29
CA ARG A 125 -17.85 34.34 26.69
C ARG A 125 -16.51 35.02 26.94
N ASP A 126 -16.42 36.31 26.65
CA ASP A 126 -15.16 37.06 26.71
C ASP A 126 -14.62 37.20 28.15
N SER A 127 -15.47 37.12 29.17
CA SER A 127 -15.03 37.12 30.57
C SER A 127 -14.57 35.75 31.09
N HIS A 128 -14.91 34.65 30.40
CA HIS A 128 -14.63 33.28 30.87
C HIS A 128 -13.75 32.44 29.93
N THR A 129 -13.50 32.89 28.69
CA THR A 129 -12.55 32.29 27.76
C THR A 129 -11.20 33.00 27.84
N TYR A 130 -10.19 32.31 28.41
CA TYR A 130 -8.82 32.85 28.51
C TYR A 130 -7.93 32.50 27.32
N ALA A 131 -8.31 31.49 26.53
CA ALA A 131 -7.68 31.15 25.26
C ALA A 131 -7.60 32.36 24.31
N SER A 132 -6.43 32.57 23.72
CA SER A 132 -6.22 33.66 22.75
C SER A 132 -6.94 33.37 21.44
N ALA A 133 -7.84 34.26 21.03
CA ALA A 133 -8.46 34.20 19.72
C ALA A 133 -7.47 34.72 18.65
N VAL A 134 -7.16 33.88 17.66
CA VAL A 134 -6.33 34.24 16.50
C VAL A 134 -7.10 35.14 15.55
N GLU A 135 -8.38 34.82 15.35
CA GLU A 135 -9.32 35.60 14.55
C GLU A 135 -10.68 35.60 15.25
N LYS A 136 -11.34 36.76 15.28
CA LYS A 136 -12.59 36.96 16.00
C LYS A 136 -13.54 37.86 15.23
N SER A 137 -14.73 37.36 14.95
CA SER A 137 -15.85 38.10 14.38
C SER A 137 -17.15 37.70 15.10
N PRO A 138 -18.26 38.44 14.92
CA PRO A 138 -19.55 38.02 15.46
C PRO A 138 -20.05 36.67 14.92
N LEU A 139 -19.55 36.22 13.76
CA LEU A 139 -19.98 34.98 13.11
C LEU A 139 -19.06 33.77 13.38
N ALA A 140 -17.77 34.02 13.61
CA ALA A 140 -16.79 32.96 13.81
C ALA A 140 -15.64 33.43 14.69
N VAL A 141 -15.16 32.53 15.56
CA VAL A 141 -13.96 32.75 16.38
C VAL A 141 -13.04 31.54 16.26
N LYS A 142 -11.75 31.78 16.03
CA LYS A 142 -10.71 30.75 15.93
C LYS A 142 -9.75 30.84 17.11
N TYR A 143 -9.51 29.71 17.77
CA TYR A 143 -8.60 29.56 18.91
C TYR A 143 -7.52 28.56 18.56
N GLN A 144 -6.27 28.85 18.93
CA GLN A 144 -5.13 27.98 18.66
C GLN A 144 -4.38 27.65 19.96
N PHE A 145 -4.14 26.37 20.20
CA PHE A 145 -3.43 25.88 21.38
C PHE A 145 -2.09 25.28 20.99
N PHE A 146 -1.00 25.94 21.39
CA PHE A 146 0.39 25.52 21.13
C PHE A 146 0.90 24.54 22.18
N GLU A 147 0.11 23.52 22.52
CA GLU A 147 0.60 22.39 23.30
C GLU A 147 1.13 21.27 22.39
N LYS A 148 1.68 20.19 22.97
CA LYS A 148 2.31 19.08 22.23
C LYS A 148 1.39 18.39 21.19
N GLN A 149 0.07 18.60 21.22
CA GLN A 149 -0.91 18.04 20.28
C GLN A 149 -1.47 19.03 19.24
N ARG A 150 -1.03 20.30 19.19
CA ARG A 150 -1.49 21.35 18.24
C ARG A 150 -2.99 21.26 17.92
N LEU A 151 -3.83 21.72 18.84
CA LEU A 151 -5.30 21.74 18.64
C LEU A 151 -5.73 23.11 18.11
N SER A 152 -6.59 23.10 17.09
CA SER A 152 -7.22 24.29 16.51
C SER A 152 -8.72 24.16 16.66
N PHE A 153 -9.34 25.18 17.25
CA PHE A 153 -10.79 25.21 17.47
C PHE A 153 -11.41 26.37 16.71
N GLN A 154 -12.54 26.12 16.05
CA GLN A 154 -13.36 27.15 15.45
C GLN A 154 -14.80 27.08 15.96
N ALA A 155 -15.26 28.16 16.58
CA ALA A 155 -16.64 28.34 17.01
C ALA A 155 -17.41 29.11 15.93
N LEU A 156 -18.52 28.57 15.40
CA LEU A 156 -19.42 29.32 14.52
C LEU A 156 -20.69 29.77 15.27
N ASN A 157 -21.09 31.02 15.06
CA ASN A 157 -22.39 31.54 15.49
C ASN A 157 -23.43 31.25 14.42
N THR A 158 -23.95 30.02 14.42
CA THR A 158 -25.03 29.63 13.50
C THR A 158 -26.37 30.26 13.88
N ALA A 159 -26.48 30.76 15.12
CA ALA A 159 -27.65 31.44 15.66
C ALA A 159 -27.81 32.91 15.24
N TRP A 160 -26.85 33.45 14.49
CA TRP A 160 -26.84 34.87 14.14
C TRP A 160 -28.14 35.31 13.41
N CYS A 161 -28.69 34.44 12.56
CA CYS A 161 -29.92 34.69 11.81
C CYS A 161 -31.18 34.01 12.38
N SER A 162 -31.11 33.48 13.60
CA SER A 162 -32.23 32.83 14.29
C SER A 162 -33.48 33.70 14.41
N GLU A 163 -34.65 33.10 14.52
CA GLU A 163 -35.93 33.80 14.74
C GLU A 163 -36.63 33.20 15.97
N ILE A 164 -37.51 33.95 16.66
CA ILE A 164 -38.21 33.42 17.86
C ILE A 164 -38.96 32.11 17.57
N LYS A 165 -39.44 31.95 16.34
CA LYS A 165 -40.09 30.72 15.85
C LYS A 165 -39.29 30.18 14.68
N GLU A 166 -38.22 29.48 14.98
CA GLU A 166 -37.39 28.88 13.95
C GLU A 166 -38.12 27.78 13.18
N VAL A 167 -37.85 27.72 11.89
CA VAL A 167 -38.33 26.66 11.01
C VAL A 167 -37.12 25.86 10.54
N SER A 168 -37.17 24.54 10.72
CA SER A 168 -36.10 23.65 10.24
C SER A 168 -35.86 23.87 8.74
N GLY A 169 -34.59 23.91 8.32
CA GLY A 169 -34.18 24.08 6.93
C GLY A 169 -34.26 25.52 6.40
N SER A 170 -34.29 26.52 7.29
CA SER A 170 -34.41 27.94 6.91
C SER A 170 -33.20 28.80 7.29
N LEU A 171 -32.28 28.28 8.12
CA LEU A 171 -31.10 29.02 8.53
C LEU A 171 -30.13 29.18 7.37
N ILE A 172 -29.37 30.27 7.40
CA ILE A 172 -28.37 30.57 6.37
C ILE A 172 -27.10 31.05 7.07
N PHE A 173 -25.95 30.55 6.62
CA PHE A 173 -24.65 31.02 7.09
C PHE A 173 -23.69 31.25 5.92
N PRO A 174 -23.02 32.42 5.86
CA PRO A 174 -22.08 32.75 4.79
C PRO A 174 -20.83 31.84 4.82
N GLU A 175 -20.67 30.95 3.84
CA GLU A 175 -19.58 29.98 3.81
C GLU A 175 -18.18 30.63 3.67
N ASN A 176 -18.09 31.86 3.17
CA ASN A 176 -16.85 32.64 3.12
C ASN A 176 -16.42 33.18 4.51
N ARG A 177 -17.28 33.10 5.52
CA ARG A 177 -16.96 33.46 6.92
C ARG A 177 -16.49 32.28 7.76
N ILE A 178 -16.54 31.07 7.20
CA ILE A 178 -15.82 29.91 7.75
C ILE A 178 -14.33 30.14 7.45
N LEU A 179 -13.59 30.47 8.50
CA LEU A 179 -12.14 30.73 8.46
C LEU A 179 -11.39 29.46 8.09
N SER A 180 -10.25 29.63 7.42
CA SER A 180 -9.39 28.52 7.01
C SER A 180 -8.84 27.74 8.21
N PRO A 181 -8.72 26.41 8.10
CA PRO A 181 -8.15 25.58 9.15
C PRO A 181 -6.67 25.90 9.38
N ASP A 182 -6.15 25.54 10.55
CA ASP A 182 -4.72 25.63 10.82
C ASP A 182 -3.97 24.44 10.24
N ILE A 183 -2.85 24.74 9.59
CA ILE A 183 -1.92 23.74 9.08
C ILE A 183 -1.24 23.06 10.28
N ASN A 184 -1.08 21.74 10.23
CA ASN A 184 -0.42 20.93 11.27
C ASN A 184 -1.12 20.94 12.64
N SER A 185 -2.44 21.11 12.66
CA SER A 185 -3.27 21.04 13.86
C SER A 185 -4.43 20.08 13.67
N LEU A 186 -4.92 19.45 14.75
CA LEU A 186 -6.22 18.80 14.73
C LEU A 186 -7.29 19.90 14.72
N ASN A 187 -8.01 20.03 13.60
CA ASN A 187 -8.96 21.09 13.35
C ASN A 187 -10.37 20.66 13.79
N ILE A 188 -10.85 21.28 14.86
CA ILE A 188 -12.14 21.00 15.47
C ILE A 188 -13.04 22.21 15.23
N ILE A 189 -14.17 22.02 14.55
CA ILE A 189 -15.19 23.05 14.37
C ILE A 189 -16.42 22.70 15.18
N PHE A 190 -17.01 23.69 15.85
CA PHE A 190 -18.21 23.48 16.65
C PHE A 190 -19.21 24.62 16.56
N PHE A 191 -20.49 24.26 16.60
CA PHE A 191 -21.61 25.21 16.46
C PHE A 191 -22.93 24.63 16.93
N HIS A 192 -23.89 25.46 17.33
CA HIS A 192 -25.13 25.00 17.95
C HIS A 192 -26.05 24.22 16.99
N HIS A 193 -26.56 24.85 15.93
CA HIS A 193 -27.56 24.23 15.04
C HIS A 193 -26.99 23.07 14.20
N PRO A 194 -27.56 21.85 14.27
CA PRO A 194 -27.23 20.76 13.36
C PRO A 194 -27.42 21.15 11.89
N LEU A 195 -26.69 20.48 10.99
CA LEU A 195 -26.71 20.85 9.57
C LEU A 195 -28.10 20.79 8.92
N SER A 196 -29.04 20.00 9.45
CA SER A 196 -30.43 19.90 8.96
C SER A 196 -31.22 21.21 9.06
N TRP A 197 -30.77 22.16 9.89
CA TRP A 197 -31.46 23.43 10.11
C TRP A 197 -31.19 24.47 9.02
N PHE A 198 -30.18 24.27 8.18
CA PHE A 198 -29.82 25.16 7.09
C PHE A 198 -30.66 24.92 5.83
N GLU A 199 -30.87 25.98 5.04
CA GLU A 199 -31.44 25.87 3.70
C GLU A 199 -30.64 24.88 2.85
N ALA A 200 -31.30 24.08 2.01
CA ALA A 200 -30.71 22.91 1.37
C ALA A 200 -29.42 23.20 0.56
N ASN A 201 -29.34 24.32 -0.16
CA ASN A 201 -28.14 24.69 -0.90
C ASN A 201 -27.03 25.16 0.03
N ASN A 202 -27.36 25.99 1.02
CA ASN A 202 -26.39 26.48 2.00
C ASN A 202 -25.87 25.35 2.90
N GLN A 203 -26.74 24.44 3.32
CA GLN A 203 -26.38 23.20 4.00
C GLN A 203 -25.33 22.43 3.21
N LYS A 204 -25.55 22.23 1.90
CA LYS A 204 -24.59 21.52 1.04
C LYS A 204 -23.26 22.26 0.92
N ALA A 205 -23.28 23.59 0.79
CA ALA A 205 -22.09 24.41 0.71
C ALA A 205 -21.25 24.34 2.00
N ILE A 206 -21.89 24.55 3.15
CA ILE A 206 -21.25 24.46 4.48
C ILE A 206 -20.73 23.06 4.72
N ARG A 207 -21.55 22.02 4.48
CA ARG A 207 -21.16 20.62 4.64
C ARG A 207 -19.92 20.28 3.83
N ASN A 208 -19.88 20.66 2.54
CA ASN A 208 -18.73 20.39 1.69
C ASN A 208 -17.47 21.10 2.19
N LYS A 209 -17.60 22.34 2.67
CA LYS A 209 -16.48 23.10 3.21
C LYS A 209 -15.94 22.49 4.49
N ILE A 210 -16.80 22.26 5.50
CA ILE A 210 -16.36 21.73 6.79
C ILE A 210 -15.78 20.32 6.68
N ARG A 211 -16.29 19.49 5.76
CA ARG A 211 -15.78 18.14 5.50
C ARG A 211 -14.37 18.11 4.91
N ASN A 212 -14.03 19.11 4.10
CA ASN A 212 -12.73 19.18 3.45
C ASN A 212 -11.68 19.83 4.35
N ASP A 213 -12.12 20.72 5.23
CA ASP A 213 -11.24 21.62 5.97
C ASP A 213 -11.06 21.21 7.46
N PHE A 214 -11.94 20.39 8.04
CA PHE A 214 -11.93 20.05 9.48
C PHE A 214 -11.98 18.56 9.77
N ASP A 215 -11.32 18.14 10.85
CA ASP A 215 -11.21 16.74 11.27
C ASP A 215 -12.40 16.30 12.13
N ILE A 216 -12.87 17.17 13.03
CA ILE A 216 -13.99 16.91 13.94
C ILE A 216 -14.99 18.06 13.86
N VAL A 217 -16.25 17.74 13.62
CA VAL A 217 -17.39 18.67 13.65
C VAL A 217 -18.27 18.33 14.84
N ILE A 218 -18.47 19.28 15.75
CA ILE A 218 -19.30 19.11 16.95
C ILE A 218 -20.51 20.03 16.85
N THR A 219 -21.72 19.47 16.90
CA THR A 219 -22.94 20.27 16.92
C THR A 219 -23.70 20.17 18.25
N GLY A 220 -24.59 21.12 18.50
CA GLY A 220 -25.67 20.95 19.47
C GLY A 220 -26.62 19.85 19.01
N HIS A 221 -27.75 19.71 19.70
CA HIS A 221 -28.62 18.54 19.62
C HIS A 221 -29.87 18.76 18.74
N GLU A 222 -30.29 17.78 17.92
CA GLU A 222 -31.53 17.82 17.14
C GLU A 222 -32.71 17.14 17.88
N HIS A 223 -33.85 17.83 18.03
CA HIS A 223 -35.02 17.38 18.81
C HIS A 223 -35.73 16.08 18.32
N ILE A 224 -35.17 15.31 17.37
CA ILE A 224 -35.90 14.25 16.63
C ILE A 224 -35.53 12.81 17.08
N SER A 225 -34.46 12.58 17.84
CA SER A 225 -34.08 11.23 18.30
C SER A 225 -33.43 11.21 19.68
N ASP A 226 -33.65 10.14 20.44
CA ASP A 226 -33.02 9.88 21.75
C ASP A 226 -31.61 9.29 21.55
N GLY A 227 -30.58 10.02 22.00
CA GLY A 227 -29.17 9.61 21.96
C GLY A 227 -28.26 10.51 21.11
N PHE A 228 -26.95 10.49 21.40
CA PHE A 228 -25.94 11.21 20.59
C PHE A 228 -25.70 10.47 19.26
N HIS A 229 -25.57 11.21 18.16
CA HIS A 229 -25.27 10.65 16.84
C HIS A 229 -23.81 10.86 16.47
N PHE A 230 -23.19 9.81 15.93
CA PHE A 230 -21.93 9.93 15.20
C PHE A 230 -22.11 9.42 13.78
N ARG A 231 -21.54 10.15 12.80
CA ARG A 231 -21.52 9.72 11.40
C ARG A 231 -20.14 9.98 10.82
N LYS A 232 -19.56 8.92 10.23
CA LYS A 232 -18.39 9.03 9.35
C LYS A 232 -18.88 9.44 7.97
N ASP A 233 -18.24 10.45 7.41
CA ASP A 233 -18.44 10.77 6.00
C ASP A 233 -17.41 10.08 5.09
N GLU A 234 -17.71 9.99 3.79
CA GLU A 234 -16.82 9.53 2.70
C GLU A 234 -15.44 10.22 2.73
N ASN A 235 -15.33 11.47 3.23
CA ASN A 235 -14.07 12.21 3.41
C ASN A 235 -13.42 12.04 4.80
N ASN A 236 -13.85 11.07 5.61
CA ASN A 236 -13.30 10.75 6.95
C ASN A 236 -13.43 11.85 8.04
N CYS A 237 -14.22 12.90 7.85
CA CYS A 237 -14.55 13.88 8.90
C CYS A 237 -15.48 13.26 9.98
N LEU A 238 -15.17 13.46 11.27
CA LEU A 238 -15.97 12.95 12.40
C LEU A 238 -17.04 13.96 12.80
N PHE A 239 -18.32 13.62 12.59
CA PHE A 239 -19.45 14.42 13.09
C PHE A 239 -19.91 13.89 14.45
N ILE A 240 -19.95 14.76 15.46
CA ILE A 240 -20.44 14.50 16.81
C ILE A 240 -21.62 15.43 17.06
N GLU A 241 -22.81 14.86 17.22
CA GLU A 241 -23.97 15.59 17.71
C GLU A 241 -24.05 15.45 19.23
N SER A 242 -24.04 16.57 19.96
CA SER A 242 -24.11 16.56 21.43
C SER A 242 -25.47 16.09 21.94
N ILE A 243 -25.56 15.81 23.24
CA ILE A 243 -26.84 15.66 23.97
C ILE A 243 -27.19 16.93 24.72
N SER A 244 -28.47 17.08 25.06
CA SER A 244 -28.96 18.18 25.90
C SER A 244 -28.50 18.01 27.36
N PHE A 245 -28.09 19.11 27.97
CA PHE A 245 -27.68 19.13 29.38
C PHE A 245 -28.89 19.20 30.32
N ASP A 246 -29.89 20.00 29.97
CA ASP A 246 -31.16 20.09 30.71
C ASP A 246 -32.36 20.45 29.80
N ASP A 247 -33.00 19.42 29.23
CA ASP A 247 -34.30 19.49 28.55
C ASP A 247 -35.37 18.73 29.37
N PRO A 248 -36.38 19.44 29.94
CA PRO A 248 -37.50 18.82 30.65
C PRO A 248 -38.37 17.91 29.78
N GLY A 249 -38.30 18.05 28.46
CA GLY A 249 -39.04 17.23 27.49
C GLY A 249 -38.43 15.86 27.23
N ARG A 250 -37.28 15.53 27.83
CA ARG A 250 -36.51 14.31 27.55
C ARG A 250 -36.13 13.53 28.80
N GLU A 251 -36.00 12.21 28.62
CA GLU A 251 -35.57 11.30 29.69
C GLU A 251 -34.03 11.32 29.88
N GLU A 252 -33.26 11.54 28.81
CA GLU A 252 -31.80 11.53 28.82
C GLU A 252 -31.22 12.95 28.77
N ASN A 253 -30.58 13.36 29.86
CA ASN A 253 -29.90 14.65 30.00
C ASN A 253 -28.46 14.44 30.46
N GLY A 254 -27.48 15.17 29.94
CA GLY A 254 -26.09 14.83 30.19
C GLY A 254 -25.02 15.68 29.49
N PHE A 255 -23.83 15.12 29.36
CA PHE A 255 -22.72 15.69 28.58
C PHE A 255 -21.85 14.58 27.97
N LEU A 256 -20.98 14.95 27.03
CA LEU A 256 -20.01 14.04 26.41
C LEU A 256 -18.58 14.39 26.82
N VAL A 257 -17.70 13.38 26.86
CA VAL A 257 -16.25 13.56 27.01
C VAL A 257 -15.55 12.92 25.82
N LEU A 258 -14.85 13.74 25.04
CA LEU A 258 -13.97 13.30 23.97
C LEU A 258 -12.54 13.30 24.48
N ASN A 259 -11.89 12.14 24.49
CA ASN A 259 -10.48 12.03 24.86
C ASN A 259 -9.62 11.99 23.61
N VAL A 260 -8.87 13.06 23.32
CA VAL A 260 -8.03 13.19 22.13
C VAL A 260 -6.67 12.53 22.36
N LYS A 261 -6.55 11.30 21.82
CA LYS A 261 -5.34 10.46 21.74
C LYS A 261 -5.30 9.78 20.36
N GLU A 262 -4.21 9.04 20.08
CA GLU A 262 -4.15 8.13 18.93
C GLU A 262 -5.43 7.26 18.88
N ASP A 263 -5.90 6.76 20.02
CA ASP A 263 -7.22 6.12 20.17
C ASP A 263 -8.26 7.06 20.79
N SER A 264 -8.86 7.94 19.99
CA SER A 264 -9.90 8.83 20.51
C SER A 264 -11.11 8.04 21.00
N VAL A 265 -11.58 8.35 22.22
CA VAL A 265 -12.73 7.71 22.89
C VAL A 265 -13.79 8.78 23.17
N ILE A 266 -15.06 8.45 22.90
CA ILE A 266 -16.20 9.27 23.29
C ILE A 266 -16.95 8.56 24.43
N GLU A 267 -17.09 9.25 25.55
CA GLU A 267 -17.83 8.79 26.72
C GLU A 267 -19.09 9.63 26.93
N GLN A 268 -20.25 8.99 27.07
CA GLN A 268 -21.51 9.65 27.38
C GLN A 268 -21.81 9.58 28.87
N PHE A 269 -22.15 10.71 29.48
CA PHE A 269 -22.53 10.80 30.88
C PHE A 269 -23.95 11.33 31.04
N LEU A 270 -24.83 10.53 31.64
CA LEU A 270 -26.23 10.88 31.86
C LEU A 270 -26.50 11.23 33.33
N TRP A 271 -27.38 12.19 33.55
CA TRP A 271 -27.87 12.59 34.87
C TRP A 271 -28.73 11.48 35.47
N SER A 272 -28.34 10.98 36.64
CA SER A 272 -29.05 9.91 37.34
C SER A 272 -29.07 10.15 38.85
N GLY A 273 -30.24 10.47 39.38
CA GLY A 273 -30.43 10.81 40.79
C GLY A 273 -29.80 12.16 41.12
N ASP A 274 -28.57 12.14 41.65
CA ASP A 274 -27.83 13.31 42.14
C ASP A 274 -26.41 13.43 41.58
N CYS A 275 -26.11 12.67 40.51
CA CYS A 275 -24.79 12.61 39.91
C CYS A 275 -24.85 12.26 38.42
N PHE A 276 -23.77 12.51 37.69
CA PHE A 276 -23.57 12.02 36.34
C PHE A 276 -22.94 10.63 36.36
N LYS A 277 -23.55 9.69 35.62
CA LYS A 277 -23.04 8.32 35.46
C LYS A 277 -22.69 8.06 34.01
N LYS A 278 -21.56 7.39 33.79
CA LYS A 278 -21.16 6.90 32.47
C LYS A 278 -22.24 5.92 31.97
N SER A 279 -22.87 6.25 30.85
CA SER A 279 -23.92 5.44 30.21
C SER A 279 -23.33 4.59 29.10
N GLN A 280 -22.55 5.21 28.23
CA GLN A 280 -21.96 4.58 27.04
C GLN A 280 -20.50 4.99 26.86
N GLU A 281 -19.72 4.09 26.25
CA GLU A 281 -18.35 4.32 25.80
C GLU A 281 -18.22 3.81 24.37
N LEU A 282 -17.65 4.62 23.49
CA LEU A 282 -17.29 4.22 22.12
C LEU A 282 -15.77 4.26 21.96
N ILE A 283 -15.20 3.14 21.55
CA ILE A 283 -13.75 2.93 21.38
C ILE A 283 -13.39 2.88 19.88
N ARG A 284 -12.15 3.26 19.53
CA ARG A 284 -11.60 3.42 18.16
C ARG A 284 -11.98 2.36 17.12
N SER A 285 -12.27 1.11 17.47
CA SER A 285 -12.72 0.10 16.49
C SER A 285 -14.04 0.46 15.80
N GLU A 286 -14.82 1.38 16.39
CA GLU A 286 -16.09 1.88 15.85
C GLU A 286 -16.00 3.33 15.37
N ILE A 287 -14.93 4.04 15.73
CA ILE A 287 -14.64 5.44 15.39
C ILE A 287 -13.22 5.50 14.80
N GLU A 288 -13.09 5.09 13.54
CA GLU A 288 -11.86 5.29 12.79
C GLU A 288 -11.69 6.78 12.46
N LEU A 289 -10.90 7.51 13.25
CA LEU A 289 -10.31 8.76 12.77
C LEU A 289 -9.48 8.46 11.51
N PRO A 290 -9.51 9.34 10.49
CA PRO A 290 -8.86 9.12 9.21
C PRO A 290 -7.42 8.62 9.38
N LYS A 291 -7.12 7.50 8.71
CA LYS A 291 -5.80 7.25 8.13
C LYS A 291 -5.67 7.90 6.75
N SER A 292 -6.36 9.01 6.48
CA SER A 292 -5.78 9.91 5.50
C SER A 292 -4.54 10.44 6.19
N LEU A 293 -3.38 9.86 5.86
CA LEU A 293 -2.11 10.49 6.14
C LEU A 293 -2.30 11.96 5.76
N SER A 294 -2.29 12.85 6.76
CA SER A 294 -2.29 14.26 6.42
C SER A 294 -1.02 14.51 5.61
N THR A 295 -0.99 15.53 4.75
CA THR A 295 0.28 15.90 4.11
C THR A 295 1.36 16.13 5.16
N ASN A 296 1.00 16.48 6.39
CA ASN A 296 1.89 16.45 7.55
C ASN A 296 1.88 15.11 8.29
N ILE A 297 3.02 14.43 8.30
CA ILE A 297 3.21 13.20 9.09
C ILE A 297 4.34 13.47 10.07
N ASN A 298 4.05 13.40 11.38
CA ASN A 298 5.03 13.55 12.45
C ASN A 298 5.91 14.82 12.36
N GLY A 299 5.31 15.93 11.91
CA GLY A 299 5.94 17.25 11.83
C GLY A 299 6.59 17.57 10.48
N TYR A 300 6.58 16.66 9.50
CA TYR A 300 7.05 16.93 8.14
C TYR A 300 5.90 16.99 7.16
N GLU A 301 5.84 18.09 6.40
CA GLU A 301 4.85 18.29 5.37
C GLU A 301 5.37 17.83 3.99
N LEU A 302 4.67 16.84 3.43
CA LEU A 302 4.87 16.33 2.09
C LEU A 302 4.17 17.21 1.07
N LYS A 303 4.78 17.35 -0.11
CA LYS A 303 4.13 18.02 -1.24
C LYS A 303 2.89 17.25 -1.70
N PRO A 304 1.77 17.91 -2.05
CA PRO A 304 0.54 17.23 -2.47
C PRO A 304 0.72 16.23 -3.62
N ASP A 305 1.44 16.62 -4.68
CA ASP A 305 1.70 15.75 -5.85
C ASP A 305 2.51 14.50 -5.45
N PHE A 306 3.49 14.68 -4.54
CA PHE A 306 4.30 13.56 -4.04
C PHE A 306 3.49 12.66 -3.10
N PHE A 307 2.66 13.24 -2.23
CA PHE A 307 1.79 12.51 -1.34
C PHE A 307 0.78 11.63 -2.12
N SER A 308 0.14 12.20 -3.14
CA SER A 308 -0.71 11.45 -4.09
C SER A 308 0.06 10.32 -4.78
N LYS A 309 1.32 10.56 -5.17
CA LYS A 309 2.20 9.53 -5.74
C LYS A 309 2.51 8.39 -4.76
N ILE A 310 2.66 8.67 -3.47
CA ILE A 310 2.90 7.66 -2.42
C ILE A 310 1.65 6.79 -2.21
N LEU A 311 0.46 7.37 -2.23
CA LEU A 311 -0.80 6.64 -2.08
C LEU A 311 -1.28 5.93 -3.37
N ASP A 312 -0.78 6.32 -4.54
CA ASP A 312 -1.17 5.69 -5.81
C ASP A 312 -0.72 4.22 -5.91
N LEU A 313 -1.67 3.36 -6.26
CA LEU A 313 -1.52 1.91 -6.40
C LEU A 313 -0.63 1.47 -7.59
N GLY A 314 -0.22 2.40 -8.45
CA GLY A 314 0.57 2.14 -9.66
C GLY A 314 -0.26 1.63 -10.84
N THR A 315 -1.59 1.59 -10.71
CA THR A 315 -2.51 1.12 -11.75
C THR A 315 -3.93 1.65 -11.55
N GLY A 316 -4.75 1.58 -12.60
CA GLY A 316 -6.12 2.08 -12.63
C GLY A 316 -7.16 1.18 -11.97
N PHE A 317 -6.87 0.60 -10.79
CA PHE A 317 -7.88 -0.15 -10.04
C PHE A 317 -9.08 0.74 -9.68
N SER A 318 -10.24 0.12 -9.66
CA SER A 318 -11.51 0.71 -9.22
C SER A 318 -12.31 -0.28 -8.40
N HIS A 319 -13.13 0.22 -7.48
CA HIS A 319 -14.03 -0.59 -6.66
C HIS A 319 -15.47 -0.11 -6.90
N ALA A 320 -16.42 -1.04 -6.98
CA ALA A 320 -17.81 -0.70 -7.33
C ALA A 320 -18.49 0.20 -6.28
N GLU A 321 -18.09 0.06 -5.02
CA GLU A 321 -18.68 0.76 -3.88
C GLU A 321 -17.71 1.77 -3.22
N LYS A 322 -16.56 2.07 -3.85
CA LYS A 322 -15.61 3.08 -3.35
C LYS A 322 -15.08 3.94 -4.49
N GLU A 323 -15.28 5.26 -4.41
CA GLU A 323 -14.96 6.20 -5.49
C GLU A 323 -13.45 6.24 -5.81
N SER A 324 -12.60 6.23 -4.78
CA SER A 324 -11.15 6.18 -4.94
C SER A 324 -10.53 5.12 -4.03
N LEU A 325 -9.56 4.40 -4.59
CA LEU A 325 -8.74 3.42 -3.87
C LEU A 325 -7.36 4.02 -3.63
N ASP A 326 -6.87 3.88 -2.41
CA ASP A 326 -5.50 4.22 -2.03
C ASP A 326 -4.68 2.97 -1.66
N LEU A 327 -3.42 3.19 -1.32
CA LEU A 327 -2.48 2.15 -0.92
C LEU A 327 -2.99 1.32 0.27
N ASP A 328 -3.48 1.95 1.32
CA ASP A 328 -3.77 1.28 2.59
C ASP A 328 -5.00 0.37 2.52
N ASP A 329 -5.95 0.69 1.63
CA ASP A 329 -7.15 -0.11 1.34
C ASP A 329 -6.83 -1.56 0.97
N VAL A 330 -5.78 -1.75 0.16
CA VAL A 330 -5.52 -3.05 -0.49
C VAL A 330 -4.10 -3.58 -0.24
N PHE A 331 -3.25 -2.84 0.49
CA PHE A 331 -1.89 -3.28 0.75
C PHE A 331 -1.83 -4.47 1.71
N VAL A 332 -1.03 -5.48 1.37
CA VAL A 332 -0.68 -6.60 2.24
C VAL A 332 0.83 -6.77 2.20
N TYR A 333 1.47 -6.91 3.37
CA TYR A 333 2.92 -7.13 3.45
C TYR A 333 3.27 -8.50 2.84
N PRO A 334 4.06 -8.54 1.74
CA PRO A 334 4.50 -9.81 1.18
C PRO A 334 5.48 -10.50 2.14
N ASN A 335 5.60 -11.82 2.00
CA ASN A 335 6.70 -12.55 2.63
C ASN A 335 7.99 -12.36 1.85
N ILE A 336 9.11 -12.39 2.54
CA ILE A 336 10.45 -12.34 1.96
C ILE A 336 11.27 -13.58 2.35
N LYS A 337 12.23 -13.93 1.49
CA LYS A 337 13.20 -15.00 1.74
C LYS A 337 14.62 -14.44 1.70
N LEU A 338 15.37 -14.59 2.78
CA LEU A 338 16.76 -14.13 2.85
C LEU A 338 17.68 -15.00 1.99
N LEU A 339 18.63 -14.35 1.31
CA LEU A 339 19.64 -15.00 0.49
C LEU A 339 21.02 -14.89 1.15
N GLY A 340 21.78 -15.99 1.17
CA GLY A 340 23.22 -16.00 1.47
C GLY A 340 23.66 -16.16 2.93
N SER A 341 22.78 -16.46 3.88
CA SER A 341 23.16 -16.78 5.27
C SER A 341 23.43 -18.28 5.45
N ILE A 342 24.63 -18.60 5.94
CA ILE A 342 25.18 -19.97 6.11
C ILE A 342 24.34 -20.83 7.07
N ASP A 343 23.64 -20.18 8.01
CA ASP A 343 22.82 -20.78 9.08
C ASP A 343 21.32 -20.47 8.98
N SER A 344 20.85 -19.72 7.97
CA SER A 344 19.41 -19.51 7.85
C SER A 344 18.76 -20.77 7.30
N GLU A 345 18.04 -21.48 8.17
CA GLU A 345 16.86 -22.21 7.76
C GLU A 345 16.10 -21.39 6.71
N LEU A 346 15.57 -22.03 5.67
CA LEU A 346 14.78 -21.44 4.59
C LEU A 346 13.44 -20.85 5.11
N LYS A 347 13.50 -19.98 6.11
CA LYS A 347 12.37 -19.40 6.82
C LYS A 347 11.93 -18.15 6.07
N ASN A 348 10.69 -18.21 5.59
CA ASN A 348 9.98 -17.04 5.10
C ASN A 348 9.74 -16.09 6.27
N LEU A 349 10.07 -14.81 6.08
CA LEU A 349 9.82 -13.71 7.02
C LEU A 349 8.74 -12.79 6.46
N SER A 350 8.02 -12.07 7.31
CA SER A 350 7.11 -11.02 6.82
C SER A 350 7.93 -9.77 6.49
N SER A 351 7.64 -9.10 5.37
CA SER A 351 8.26 -7.80 5.09
C SER A 351 7.88 -6.71 6.09
N LYS A 352 6.81 -6.89 6.87
CA LYS A 352 6.45 -5.98 7.97
C LYS A 352 7.56 -5.85 9.01
N ASP A 353 8.36 -6.91 9.20
CA ASP A 353 9.40 -6.94 10.22
C ASP A 353 10.63 -6.08 9.82
N ILE A 354 10.76 -5.69 8.54
CA ILE A 354 11.88 -4.89 8.03
C ILE A 354 11.92 -3.48 8.63
N SER A 355 10.77 -2.84 8.82
CA SER A 355 10.74 -1.48 9.39
C SER A 355 11.13 -1.47 10.87
N LEU A 356 10.86 -2.58 11.57
CA LEU A 356 11.07 -2.77 13.00
C LEU A 356 12.49 -3.26 13.33
N ASP A 357 13.03 -4.19 12.56
CA ASP A 357 14.32 -4.82 12.84
C ASP A 357 15.52 -4.05 12.24
N ARG A 358 16.35 -3.49 13.11
CA ARG A 358 17.59 -2.77 12.75
C ARG A 358 18.61 -3.65 12.01
N SER A 359 18.50 -4.97 12.11
CA SER A 359 19.34 -5.89 11.35
C SER A 359 19.17 -5.75 9.84
N PHE A 360 18.11 -5.07 9.37
CA PHE A 360 17.85 -4.72 7.98
C PHE A 360 18.25 -3.28 7.61
N SER A 361 19.25 -2.71 8.29
CA SER A 361 19.75 -1.36 7.97
C SER A 361 20.18 -1.22 6.52
N HIS A 362 20.77 -2.25 5.91
CA HIS A 362 21.17 -2.27 4.50
C HIS A 362 20.54 -3.47 3.82
N LEU A 363 19.52 -3.23 2.98
CA LEU A 363 18.71 -4.29 2.37
C LEU A 363 18.52 -4.10 0.86
N ILE A 364 18.71 -5.19 0.11
CA ILE A 364 18.34 -5.28 -1.31
C ILE A 364 17.12 -6.21 -1.43
N LEU A 365 16.02 -5.66 -1.94
CA LEU A 365 14.79 -6.35 -2.29
C LEU A 365 14.81 -6.76 -3.75
N ILE A 366 14.72 -8.06 -4.01
CA ILE A 366 14.77 -8.66 -5.34
C ILE A 366 13.41 -9.27 -5.66
N GLY A 367 12.96 -9.21 -6.92
CA GLY A 367 11.78 -9.95 -7.35
C GLY A 367 11.27 -9.61 -8.75
N GLU A 368 10.32 -10.41 -9.23
CA GLU A 368 9.72 -10.30 -10.57
C GLU A 368 9.06 -8.93 -10.86
N GLU A 369 8.83 -8.64 -12.13
CA GLU A 369 7.96 -7.54 -12.56
C GLU A 369 6.54 -7.79 -12.01
N SER A 370 5.84 -6.74 -11.54
CA SER A 370 4.51 -6.80 -10.90
C SER A 370 4.39 -7.48 -9.52
N ILE A 371 5.49 -7.89 -8.86
CA ILE A 371 5.44 -8.51 -7.53
C ILE A 371 5.09 -7.54 -6.39
N GLY A 372 5.16 -6.22 -6.64
CA GLY A 372 4.85 -5.17 -5.66
C GLY A 372 6.05 -4.48 -5.01
N LYS A 373 7.27 -4.56 -5.59
CA LYS A 373 8.49 -3.90 -5.08
C LYS A 373 8.28 -2.40 -4.81
N SER A 374 7.85 -1.65 -5.83
CA SER A 374 7.61 -0.21 -5.72
C SER A 374 6.54 0.11 -4.68
N THR A 375 5.47 -0.68 -4.64
CA THR A 375 4.37 -0.55 -3.68
C THR A 375 4.86 -0.79 -2.24
N LEU A 376 5.71 -1.80 -2.02
CA LEU A 376 6.33 -2.07 -0.72
C LEU A 376 7.26 -0.93 -0.28
N ILE A 377 8.07 -0.38 -1.20
CA ILE A 377 8.91 0.79 -0.90
C ILE A 377 8.07 2.02 -0.52
N LYS A 378 6.99 2.30 -1.25
CA LYS A 378 6.05 3.39 -0.88
C LYS A 378 5.43 3.15 0.50
N LYS A 379 5.08 1.90 0.81
CA LYS A 379 4.56 1.56 2.14
C LYS A 379 5.62 1.76 3.22
N PHE A 380 6.86 1.34 2.99
CA PHE A 380 7.96 1.62 3.92
C PHE A 380 8.21 3.12 4.11
N PHE A 381 8.08 3.93 3.07
CA PHE A 381 8.15 5.39 3.21
C PHE A 381 7.11 5.90 4.22
N VAL A 382 5.87 5.46 4.10
CA VAL A 382 4.78 5.78 5.04
C VAL A 382 5.07 5.25 6.44
N ASP A 383 5.44 3.98 6.57
CA ASP A 383 5.68 3.33 7.86
C ASP A 383 6.85 3.99 8.60
N PHE A 384 7.94 4.30 7.90
CA PHE A 384 9.08 5.00 8.49
C PHE A 384 8.72 6.42 8.94
N LEU A 385 7.89 7.14 8.17
CA LEU A 385 7.40 8.45 8.61
C LEU A 385 6.53 8.33 9.87
N LEU A 386 5.62 7.34 9.93
CA LEU A 386 4.77 7.08 11.10
C LEU A 386 5.58 6.68 12.35
N ASP A 387 6.71 6.01 12.17
CA ASP A 387 7.67 5.64 13.23
C ASP A 387 8.60 6.80 13.66
N GLU A 388 8.26 8.06 13.34
CA GLU A 388 9.08 9.26 13.57
C GLU A 388 10.49 9.21 12.93
N LYS A 389 10.67 8.51 11.82
CA LYS A 389 11.91 8.48 11.03
C LYS A 389 11.77 9.38 9.80
N LEU A 390 12.89 9.69 9.14
CA LEU A 390 12.95 10.62 8.03
C LEU A 390 13.36 9.92 6.71
N PRO A 391 12.40 9.38 5.94
CA PRO A 391 12.70 8.69 4.69
C PRO A 391 12.80 9.64 3.49
N ILE A 392 13.73 9.35 2.58
CA ILE A 392 13.84 9.95 1.24
C ILE A 392 13.65 8.84 0.21
N LEU A 393 12.69 9.04 -0.71
CA LEU A 393 12.41 8.11 -1.79
C LEU A 393 13.01 8.59 -3.11
N LEU A 394 13.82 7.75 -3.75
CA LEU A 394 14.41 7.98 -5.07
C LEU A 394 13.92 6.93 -6.06
N ASP A 395 13.71 7.34 -7.31
CA ASP A 395 13.35 6.44 -8.42
C ASP A 395 14.48 6.38 -9.45
N GLY A 396 15.15 5.23 -9.51
CA GLY A 396 16.27 4.98 -10.40
C GLY A 396 15.91 5.12 -11.90
N MET A 397 14.63 4.98 -12.28
CA MET A 397 14.21 5.21 -13.67
C MET A 397 14.31 6.69 -14.07
N LEU A 398 14.06 7.61 -13.13
CA LEU A 398 14.20 9.05 -13.35
C LEU A 398 15.68 9.47 -13.28
N ILE A 399 16.49 8.72 -12.53
CA ILE A 399 17.91 8.98 -12.28
C ILE A 399 18.79 8.14 -13.23
N LYS A 400 18.77 8.50 -14.53
CA LYS A 400 19.51 7.75 -15.56
C LYS A 400 21.04 7.72 -15.40
N LYS A 401 21.64 8.62 -14.62
CA LYS A 401 23.11 8.75 -14.44
C LYS A 401 23.47 8.95 -12.97
N ALA A 402 24.41 8.17 -12.45
CA ALA A 402 24.86 8.20 -11.06
C ALA A 402 25.33 9.59 -10.60
N LYS A 403 26.07 10.36 -11.42
CA LYS A 403 26.45 11.76 -11.10
C LYS A 403 25.32 12.71 -10.70
N LYS A 404 24.07 12.38 -11.02
CA LYS A 404 22.90 13.17 -10.57
C LYS A 404 22.58 12.96 -9.09
N LEU A 405 23.16 11.95 -8.45
CA LEU A 405 22.99 11.63 -7.03
C LEU A 405 24.11 12.16 -6.14
N LYS A 406 25.02 12.98 -6.71
CA LYS A 406 25.93 13.75 -5.88
C LYS A 406 25.14 14.55 -4.84
N VAL A 407 25.73 14.72 -3.66
CA VAL A 407 25.14 15.43 -2.52
C VAL A 407 24.52 16.77 -2.93
N ASP A 408 25.22 17.56 -3.76
CA ASP A 408 24.75 18.85 -4.27
C ASP A 408 23.38 18.79 -4.99
N ASN A 409 23.06 17.66 -5.61
CA ASN A 409 21.81 17.44 -6.33
C ASN A 409 20.73 16.75 -5.47
N LEU A 410 21.09 16.20 -4.30
CA LEU A 410 20.15 15.53 -3.42
C LEU A 410 19.08 16.50 -2.91
N ASN A 411 19.46 17.76 -2.69
CA ASN A 411 18.54 18.82 -2.27
C ASN A 411 17.33 18.95 -3.19
N LYS A 412 17.53 18.82 -4.52
CA LYS A 412 16.44 18.84 -5.48
C LYS A 412 15.42 17.73 -5.18
N TYR A 413 15.88 16.49 -5.02
CA TYR A 413 15.01 15.34 -4.74
C TYR A 413 14.30 15.45 -3.40
N ILE A 414 14.93 16.05 -2.38
CA ILE A 414 14.31 16.30 -1.08
C ILE A 414 13.19 17.33 -1.22
N THR A 415 13.45 18.45 -1.89
CA THR A 415 12.47 19.53 -2.11
C THR A 415 11.34 19.14 -3.07
N GLU A 416 11.49 18.06 -3.85
CA GLU A 416 10.40 17.48 -4.64
C GLU A 416 9.42 16.66 -3.77
N GLN A 417 9.84 16.25 -2.58
CA GLN A 417 9.07 15.37 -1.69
C GLN A 417 8.45 16.14 -0.52
N TYR A 418 9.22 17.07 0.05
CA TYR A 418 8.87 17.83 1.24
C TYR A 418 8.77 19.32 0.94
N ILE A 419 7.92 20.04 1.69
CA ILE A 419 7.74 21.49 1.54
C ILE A 419 8.90 22.26 2.21
N ASP A 420 9.21 21.95 3.47
CA ASP A 420 10.17 22.72 4.29
C ASP A 420 11.45 21.96 4.67
N LEU A 421 11.75 20.86 3.99
CA LEU A 421 12.97 20.09 4.19
C LEU A 421 13.97 20.36 3.06
N ASN A 422 15.22 20.57 3.43
CA ASN A 422 16.35 20.68 2.50
C ASN A 422 17.49 19.79 3.01
N PHE A 423 18.56 19.67 2.22
CA PHE A 423 19.69 18.80 2.58
C PHE A 423 20.32 19.15 3.93
N GLU A 424 20.55 20.43 4.21
CA GLU A 424 21.16 20.88 5.48
C GLU A 424 20.29 20.53 6.69
N LYS A 425 18.97 20.76 6.60
CA LYS A 425 18.01 20.40 7.64
C LYS A 425 17.93 18.89 7.82
N LEU A 426 17.94 18.12 6.73
CA LEU A 426 17.95 16.66 6.78
C LEU A 426 19.17 16.15 7.53
N VAL A 427 20.36 16.65 7.23
CA VAL A 427 21.61 16.24 7.91
C VAL A 427 21.61 16.66 9.39
N ALA A 428 21.13 17.88 9.68
CA ALA A 428 21.05 18.41 11.04
C ALA A 428 19.97 17.73 11.91
N ASP A 429 19.03 17.00 11.30
CA ASP A 429 17.98 16.30 12.01
C ASP A 429 18.53 15.14 12.85
N LYS A 430 17.97 14.97 14.05
CA LYS A 430 18.35 13.91 14.99
C LYS A 430 17.59 12.62 14.77
N LYS A 431 16.51 12.65 13.97
CA LYS A 431 15.74 11.46 13.61
C LYS A 431 16.57 10.52 12.74
N GLU A 432 16.20 9.24 12.77
CA GLU A 432 16.80 8.21 11.94
C GLU A 432 16.48 8.50 10.47
N LYS A 433 17.52 8.62 9.64
CA LYS A 433 17.43 8.99 8.22
C LYS A 433 17.39 7.72 7.38
N ILE A 434 16.37 7.59 6.53
CA ILE A 434 16.18 6.39 5.70
C ILE A 434 16.28 6.75 4.23
N LEU A 435 17.07 6.01 3.47
CA LEU A 435 17.13 6.11 2.02
C LEU A 435 16.41 4.93 1.38
N LEU A 436 15.41 5.23 0.57
CA LEU A 436 14.68 4.25 -0.21
C LEU A 436 14.98 4.50 -1.69
N ILE A 437 15.55 3.53 -2.41
CA ILE A 437 15.78 3.65 -3.85
C ILE A 437 15.02 2.54 -4.57
N ASP A 438 13.96 2.92 -5.29
CA ASP A 438 13.26 2.02 -6.20
C ASP A 438 13.99 1.93 -7.54
N ASN A 439 13.95 0.77 -8.20
CA ASN A 439 14.55 0.54 -9.52
C ASN A 439 16.05 0.90 -9.56
N PHE A 440 16.80 0.53 -8.52
CA PHE A 440 18.22 0.87 -8.38
C PHE A 440 19.06 0.37 -9.58
N ASP A 441 18.68 -0.78 -10.15
CA ASP A 441 19.32 -1.41 -11.30
C ASP A 441 19.24 -0.58 -12.61
N PHE A 442 18.44 0.48 -12.64
CA PHE A 442 18.35 1.39 -13.80
C PHE A 442 19.35 2.54 -13.75
N ILE A 443 20.01 2.78 -12.61
CA ILE A 443 20.95 3.88 -12.45
C ILE A 443 22.27 3.51 -13.13
N LYS A 444 22.58 4.18 -14.24
CA LYS A 444 23.80 3.93 -15.00
C LYS A 444 24.96 4.79 -14.52
N GLY A 445 26.17 4.27 -14.56
CA GLY A 445 27.39 5.04 -14.27
C GLY A 445 28.61 4.15 -14.43
N SER A 446 29.78 4.76 -14.61
CA SER A 446 31.02 3.98 -14.53
C SER A 446 31.15 3.37 -13.14
N PHE A 447 31.84 2.24 -13.03
CA PHE A 447 32.01 1.56 -11.73
C PHE A 447 32.62 2.48 -10.66
N ASN A 448 33.69 3.21 -11.01
CA ASN A 448 34.34 4.17 -10.10
C ASN A 448 33.41 5.31 -9.68
N GLU A 449 32.63 5.85 -10.63
CA GLU A 449 31.62 6.88 -10.37
C GLU A 449 30.54 6.39 -9.41
N ARG A 450 30.00 5.17 -9.64
CA ARG A 450 29.00 4.58 -8.76
C ARG A 450 29.55 4.30 -7.37
N CYS A 451 30.75 3.75 -7.27
CA CYS A 451 31.39 3.51 -5.97
C CYS A 451 31.53 4.78 -5.16
N LEU A 452 32.13 5.83 -5.74
CA LEU A 452 32.31 7.11 -5.05
C LEU A 452 30.97 7.71 -4.59
N ILE A 453 29.99 7.76 -5.50
CA ILE A 453 28.72 8.43 -5.21
C ILE A 453 27.88 7.64 -4.20
N PHE A 454 27.80 6.32 -4.34
CA PHE A 454 26.96 5.53 -3.44
C PHE A 454 27.61 5.31 -2.08
N SER A 455 28.94 5.25 -1.98
CA SER A 455 29.59 5.23 -0.66
C SER A 455 29.30 6.53 0.10
N GLU A 456 29.51 7.69 -0.53
CA GLU A 456 29.21 9.00 0.08
C GLU A 456 27.72 9.14 0.40
N LEU A 457 26.84 8.71 -0.51
CA LEU A 457 25.40 8.84 -0.33
C LEU A 457 24.89 7.96 0.81
N PHE A 458 25.31 6.69 0.87
CA PHE A 458 24.79 5.74 1.86
C PHE A 458 25.28 6.05 3.27
N GLU A 459 26.45 6.67 3.44
CA GLU A 459 26.95 7.13 4.74
C GLU A 459 26.08 8.23 5.38
N ILE A 460 25.29 8.97 4.61
CA ILE A 460 24.40 10.04 5.12
C ILE A 460 23.17 9.45 5.83
N PHE A 461 22.80 8.21 5.51
CA PHE A 461 21.57 7.59 5.96
C PHE A 461 21.83 6.43 6.92
N ASP A 462 21.04 6.36 7.98
CA ASP A 462 21.14 5.30 8.98
C ASP A 462 20.65 3.94 8.43
N ARG A 463 19.71 3.98 7.47
CA ARG A 463 19.27 2.80 6.72
C ARG A 463 19.12 3.07 5.23
N VAL A 464 19.41 2.06 4.42
CA VAL A 464 19.27 2.05 2.96
C VAL A 464 18.54 0.80 2.50
N VAL A 465 17.41 1.00 1.80
CA VAL A 465 16.65 -0.08 1.16
C VAL A 465 16.62 0.15 -0.35
N LEU A 466 17.08 -0.85 -1.10
CA LEU A 466 17.16 -0.83 -2.56
C LEU A 466 16.17 -1.85 -3.13
N SER A 467 15.44 -1.52 -4.18
CA SER A 467 14.75 -2.52 -5.01
C SER A 467 15.46 -2.72 -6.34
N VAL A 468 15.48 -3.97 -6.81
CA VAL A 468 16.08 -4.35 -8.08
C VAL A 468 15.25 -5.41 -8.80
N SER A 469 15.45 -5.54 -10.11
CA SER A 469 14.91 -6.66 -10.89
C SER A 469 15.61 -7.98 -10.56
N GLU A 470 14.99 -9.13 -10.87
CA GLU A 470 15.65 -10.45 -10.71
C GLU A 470 16.87 -10.61 -11.62
N SER A 471 16.85 -9.93 -12.77
CA SER A 471 17.99 -9.84 -13.68
C SER A 471 19.14 -9.01 -13.13
N PHE A 472 18.96 -8.33 -11.99
CA PHE A 472 20.04 -7.64 -11.31
C PHE A 472 21.02 -8.66 -10.72
N ASP A 473 21.88 -9.07 -11.63
CA ASP A 473 23.18 -9.67 -11.47
C ASP A 473 23.32 -10.67 -10.30
N ILE A 474 22.54 -11.76 -10.39
CA ILE A 474 22.77 -12.99 -9.63
C ILE A 474 24.25 -13.47 -9.79
N ALA A 475 24.93 -13.09 -10.88
CA ALA A 475 26.33 -13.43 -11.15
C ALA A 475 27.36 -12.46 -10.49
N ASP A 476 27.14 -11.14 -10.50
CA ASP A 476 28.04 -10.18 -9.81
C ASP A 476 27.98 -10.28 -8.28
N LEU A 477 26.89 -10.81 -7.74
CA LEU A 477 26.69 -10.97 -6.31
C LEU A 477 27.68 -11.95 -5.66
N THR A 478 28.46 -12.69 -6.45
CA THR A 478 29.53 -13.59 -6.00
C THR A 478 30.96 -13.08 -6.22
N ILE A 479 31.19 -11.94 -6.89
CA ILE A 479 32.56 -11.43 -7.11
C ILE A 479 32.65 -9.91 -6.84
N SER A 480 32.97 -9.60 -5.59
CA SER A 480 33.99 -8.65 -5.08
C SER A 480 34.21 -7.26 -5.70
N LYS A 481 33.40 -6.76 -6.64
CA LYS A 481 33.70 -5.47 -7.29
C LYS A 481 32.84 -4.31 -6.74
N GLU A 482 31.52 -4.39 -6.57
CA GLU A 482 30.74 -3.27 -5.98
C GLU A 482 30.85 -3.19 -4.45
N LYS A 483 31.97 -2.62 -3.97
CA LYS A 483 32.32 -2.53 -2.54
C LYS A 483 31.20 -1.93 -1.67
N TYR A 484 30.43 -0.98 -2.20
CA TYR A 484 29.35 -0.30 -1.49
C TYR A 484 28.11 -1.19 -1.22
N LEU A 485 28.01 -2.39 -1.82
CA LEU A 485 26.91 -3.33 -1.58
C LEU A 485 27.30 -4.55 -0.71
N ILE A 486 28.55 -4.65 -0.26
CA ILE A 486 29.07 -5.85 0.42
C ILE A 486 28.31 -6.18 1.71
N ASN A 487 27.84 -5.14 2.42
CA ASN A 487 27.16 -5.23 3.71
C ASN A 487 25.63 -5.32 3.59
N PHE A 488 25.09 -5.31 2.37
CA PHE A 488 23.66 -5.41 2.18
C PHE A 488 23.18 -6.85 2.35
N LYS A 489 22.17 -7.03 3.21
CA LYS A 489 21.35 -8.24 3.19
C LYS A 489 20.54 -8.28 1.91
N LYS A 490 20.24 -9.48 1.43
CA LYS A 490 19.48 -9.70 0.20
C LYS A 490 18.23 -10.48 0.53
N ALA A 491 17.10 -10.04 0.01
CA ALA A 491 15.82 -10.68 0.25
C ALA A 491 15.00 -10.76 -1.04
N ASP A 492 14.58 -11.97 -1.39
CA ASP A 492 13.62 -12.21 -2.47
C ASP A 492 12.20 -11.97 -1.96
N ILE A 493 11.45 -11.11 -2.64
CA ILE A 493 10.02 -10.92 -2.39
C ILE A 493 9.26 -12.11 -2.99
N LEU A 494 8.52 -12.82 -2.14
CA LEU A 494 7.73 -13.97 -2.55
C LEU A 494 6.36 -13.54 -3.06
N ARG A 495 5.82 -14.31 -4.01
CA ARG A 495 4.40 -14.18 -4.40
C ARG A 495 3.49 -14.45 -3.20
N LEU A 496 2.26 -13.95 -3.25
CA LEU A 496 1.31 -14.10 -2.16
C LEU A 496 0.91 -15.59 -2.03
N GLY A 497 1.39 -16.20 -0.95
CA GLY A 497 0.98 -17.55 -0.55
C GLY A 497 -0.49 -17.57 -0.12
N TYR A 498 -1.03 -18.76 0.12
CA TYR A 498 -2.46 -18.95 0.40
C TYR A 498 -3.02 -17.99 1.47
N LYS A 499 -2.31 -17.82 2.58
CA LYS A 499 -2.69 -16.92 3.68
C LYS A 499 -2.78 -15.45 3.26
N LEU A 500 -1.74 -14.93 2.62
CA LEU A 500 -1.68 -13.52 2.21
C LEU A 500 -2.68 -13.22 1.08
N ARG A 501 -3.00 -14.20 0.23
CA ARG A 501 -4.11 -14.06 -0.73
C ARG A 501 -5.45 -13.90 -0.01
N TYR A 502 -5.70 -14.70 1.03
CA TYR A 502 -6.92 -14.55 1.82
C TYR A 502 -6.98 -13.18 2.51
N GLU A 503 -5.86 -12.69 3.05
CA GLU A 503 -5.77 -11.35 3.65
C GLU A 503 -6.11 -10.25 2.63
N LEU A 504 -5.58 -10.35 1.40
CA LEU A 504 -5.90 -9.42 0.31
C LEU A 504 -7.39 -9.47 -0.07
N ILE A 505 -7.96 -10.68 -0.17
CA ILE A 505 -9.38 -10.88 -0.47
C ILE A 505 -10.25 -10.27 0.64
N ASN A 506 -9.87 -10.48 1.89
CA ASN A 506 -10.56 -9.93 3.05
C ASN A 506 -10.57 -8.41 3.01
N LYS A 507 -9.40 -7.78 2.85
CA LYS A 507 -9.27 -6.33 2.73
C LYS A 507 -10.13 -5.76 1.60
N TRP A 508 -10.11 -6.40 0.43
CA TRP A 508 -10.94 -5.99 -0.70
C TRP A 508 -12.44 -6.05 -0.38
N ASN A 509 -12.91 -7.15 0.20
CA ASN A 509 -14.32 -7.32 0.52
C ASN A 509 -14.77 -6.44 1.70
N GLU A 510 -13.89 -6.06 2.63
CA GLU A 510 -14.16 -5.09 3.70
C GLU A 510 -14.51 -3.69 3.16
N LEU A 511 -14.15 -3.37 1.91
CA LEU A 511 -14.55 -2.13 1.25
C LEU A 511 -16.02 -2.11 0.82
N LYS A 512 -16.73 -3.24 0.90
CA LYS A 512 -18.16 -3.35 0.52
C LYS A 512 -19.04 -2.99 1.71
N THR A 513 -20.03 -2.14 1.47
CA THR A 513 -20.94 -1.60 2.48
C THR A 513 -21.63 -2.72 3.27
N GLY A 514 -22.13 -3.76 2.59
CA GLY A 514 -22.76 -4.89 3.26
C GLY A 514 -21.82 -5.71 4.16
N CYS A 515 -20.54 -5.78 3.80
CA CYS A 515 -19.54 -6.52 4.58
C CYS A 515 -19.05 -5.74 5.81
N GLN A 516 -19.17 -4.41 5.80
CA GLN A 516 -18.90 -3.56 6.97
C GLN A 516 -20.00 -3.69 8.02
N ILE A 517 -21.25 -3.89 7.59
CA ILE A 517 -22.42 -3.99 8.46
C ILE A 517 -22.59 -5.42 9.00
N ASP A 518 -22.36 -6.45 8.18
CA ASP A 518 -22.53 -7.85 8.56
C ASP A 518 -21.26 -8.70 8.34
N ARG A 519 -20.71 -9.19 9.45
CA ARG A 519 -19.57 -10.10 9.45
C ARG A 519 -19.87 -11.45 8.78
N GLY A 520 -21.13 -11.92 8.82
CA GLY A 520 -21.56 -13.15 8.15
C GLY A 520 -21.50 -13.04 6.63
N GLN A 521 -21.92 -11.89 6.09
CA GLN A 521 -21.79 -11.55 4.68
C GLN A 521 -20.31 -11.47 4.25
N LEU A 522 -19.44 -10.83 5.04
CA LEU A 522 -17.99 -10.77 4.78
C LEU A 522 -17.37 -12.18 4.67
N ILE A 523 -17.67 -13.07 5.61
CA ILE A 523 -17.17 -14.46 5.58
C ILE A 523 -17.62 -15.18 4.32
N THR A 524 -18.91 -15.04 3.97
CA THR A 524 -19.48 -15.70 2.78
C THR A 524 -18.83 -15.20 1.49
N GLN A 525 -18.65 -13.88 1.35
CA GLN A 525 -17.99 -13.28 0.19
C GLN A 525 -16.51 -13.68 0.10
N ASN A 526 -15.80 -13.70 1.24
CA ASN A 526 -14.42 -14.16 1.29
C ASN A 526 -14.30 -15.61 0.81
N ASP A 527 -15.23 -16.49 1.22
CA ASP A 527 -15.22 -17.89 0.80
C ASP A 527 -15.49 -18.06 -0.70
N ILE A 528 -16.43 -17.29 -1.26
CA ILE A 528 -16.74 -17.30 -2.70
C ILE A 528 -15.53 -16.79 -3.52
N SER A 529 -14.98 -15.64 -3.15
CA SER A 529 -13.82 -15.04 -3.81
C SER A 529 -12.60 -15.95 -3.71
N ASN A 530 -12.30 -16.49 -2.53
CA ASN A 530 -11.16 -17.39 -2.30
C ASN A 530 -11.28 -18.69 -3.11
N LYS A 531 -12.46 -19.33 -3.13
CA LYS A 531 -12.70 -20.53 -3.96
C LYS A 531 -12.52 -20.22 -5.44
N THR A 532 -13.03 -19.08 -5.91
CA THR A 532 -12.97 -18.70 -7.32
C THR A 532 -11.53 -18.38 -7.75
N ILE A 533 -10.81 -17.58 -6.97
CA ILE A 533 -9.43 -17.20 -7.25
C ILE A 533 -8.50 -18.42 -7.23
N ASN A 534 -8.58 -19.28 -6.21
CA ASN A 534 -7.74 -20.49 -6.15
C ASN A 534 -8.00 -21.43 -7.34
N ARG A 535 -9.25 -21.53 -7.80
CA ARG A 535 -9.59 -22.31 -9.01
C ARG A 535 -8.96 -21.72 -10.27
N LEU A 536 -8.97 -20.38 -10.41
CA LEU A 536 -8.45 -19.68 -11.59
C LEU A 536 -6.92 -19.74 -11.66
N ILE A 537 -6.23 -19.57 -10.52
CA ILE A 537 -4.76 -19.70 -10.40
C ILE A 537 -4.31 -21.07 -10.93
N GLY A 538 -4.92 -22.17 -10.46
CA GLY A 538 -4.54 -23.52 -10.84
C GLY A 538 -4.92 -23.93 -12.28
N LYS A 539 -5.97 -23.34 -12.87
CA LYS A 539 -6.44 -23.71 -14.22
C LYS A 539 -5.65 -23.02 -15.34
N ASN A 540 -5.39 -21.72 -15.20
CA ASN A 540 -4.86 -20.88 -16.28
C ASN A 540 -3.42 -20.38 -16.06
N PHE A 541 -2.77 -20.82 -14.98
CA PHE A 541 -1.45 -20.34 -14.55
C PHE A 541 -1.44 -18.81 -14.42
N ILE A 542 -2.19 -18.31 -13.43
CA ILE A 542 -2.22 -16.88 -13.10
C ILE A 542 -1.26 -16.66 -11.94
N PRO A 543 -0.21 -15.81 -12.08
CA PRO A 543 0.70 -15.52 -10.99
C PRO A 543 -0.06 -14.95 -9.78
N SER A 544 0.24 -15.42 -8.57
CA SER A 544 -0.29 -14.87 -7.32
C SER A 544 0.38 -13.55 -6.92
N SER A 545 0.62 -12.67 -7.89
CA SER A 545 1.09 -11.31 -7.64
C SER A 545 -0.10 -10.37 -7.38
N PRO A 546 0.10 -9.27 -6.61
CA PRO A 546 -0.98 -8.36 -6.26
C PRO A 546 -1.74 -7.79 -7.47
N LEU A 547 -1.04 -7.49 -8.57
CA LEU A 547 -1.64 -6.93 -9.78
C LEU A 547 -2.75 -7.84 -10.35
N PHE A 548 -2.45 -9.13 -10.53
CA PHE A 548 -3.41 -10.07 -11.11
C PHE A 548 -4.54 -10.38 -10.13
N LEU A 549 -4.24 -10.54 -8.85
CA LEU A 549 -5.23 -10.87 -7.82
C LEU A 549 -6.27 -9.76 -7.64
N LEU A 550 -5.83 -8.50 -7.58
CA LEU A 550 -6.72 -7.34 -7.49
C LEU A 550 -7.56 -7.17 -8.77
N THR A 551 -6.96 -7.37 -9.94
CA THR A 551 -7.71 -7.34 -11.21
C THR A 551 -8.80 -8.42 -11.24
N MET A 552 -8.50 -9.63 -10.75
CA MET A 552 -9.49 -10.70 -10.64
C MET A 552 -10.61 -10.33 -9.66
N LEU A 553 -10.28 -9.79 -8.49
CA LEU A 553 -11.28 -9.34 -7.51
C LEU A 553 -12.21 -8.29 -8.11
N GLN A 554 -11.66 -7.27 -8.77
CA GLN A 554 -12.44 -6.25 -9.47
C GLN A 554 -13.36 -6.83 -10.55
N SER A 555 -12.88 -7.83 -11.31
CA SER A 555 -13.69 -8.51 -12.33
C SER A 555 -14.81 -9.38 -11.77
N LEU A 556 -14.58 -9.98 -10.60
CA LEU A 556 -15.59 -10.77 -9.91
C LEU A 556 -16.75 -9.89 -9.46
N ASP A 557 -16.45 -8.70 -8.96
CA ASP A 557 -17.45 -7.73 -8.52
C ASP A 557 -18.26 -7.14 -9.69
N SER A 558 -17.62 -6.97 -10.85
CA SER A 558 -18.27 -6.45 -12.06
C SER A 558 -19.16 -7.50 -12.77
N GLY A 559 -19.09 -8.77 -12.39
CA GLY A 559 -19.78 -9.87 -13.07
C GLY A 559 -19.11 -10.32 -14.39
N ASP A 560 -17.98 -9.71 -14.77
CA ASP A 560 -17.23 -9.96 -16.02
C ASP A 560 -16.18 -11.08 -15.87
N ALA A 561 -16.23 -11.86 -14.77
CA ALA A 561 -15.25 -12.90 -14.46
C ALA A 561 -15.09 -13.97 -15.54
N THR A 562 -16.03 -14.07 -16.49
CA THR A 562 -15.95 -14.99 -17.63
C THR A 562 -14.92 -14.57 -18.67
N ASP A 563 -14.68 -13.26 -18.85
CA ASP A 563 -13.81 -12.73 -19.92
C ASP A 563 -12.31 -12.84 -19.57
N ILE A 564 -11.97 -12.83 -18.28
CA ILE A 564 -10.59 -12.99 -17.77
C ILE A 564 -10.12 -14.46 -17.79
N ASN A 565 -10.99 -15.41 -18.13
CA ASN A 565 -10.62 -16.83 -18.28
C ASN A 565 -9.67 -17.10 -19.46
N THR A 566 -9.32 -16.09 -20.26
CA THR A 566 -8.36 -16.20 -21.36
C THR A 566 -6.96 -15.81 -20.86
N SER A 567 -6.04 -16.78 -20.90
CA SER A 567 -4.72 -16.79 -20.27
C SER A 567 -3.67 -15.82 -20.86
N SER A 568 -4.04 -14.61 -21.28
CA SER A 568 -3.10 -13.61 -21.82
C SER A 568 -2.97 -12.39 -20.89
N HIS A 569 -1.74 -11.97 -20.60
CA HIS A 569 -1.46 -10.74 -19.84
C HIS A 569 -2.11 -9.50 -20.47
N GLY A 570 -2.28 -9.46 -21.79
CA GLY A 570 -2.89 -8.32 -22.50
C GLY A 570 -4.35 -8.09 -22.13
N TYR A 571 -5.12 -9.15 -21.86
CA TYR A 571 -6.52 -9.03 -21.46
C TYR A 571 -6.68 -8.38 -20.08
N TYR A 572 -5.79 -8.63 -19.12
CA TYR A 572 -5.83 -7.98 -17.80
C TYR A 572 -5.67 -6.47 -17.91
N TYR A 573 -4.66 -6.02 -18.65
CA TYR A 573 -4.43 -4.59 -18.85
C TYR A 573 -5.54 -3.94 -19.69
N GLN A 574 -6.04 -4.62 -20.72
CA GLN A 574 -7.21 -4.15 -21.47
C GLN A 574 -8.41 -3.96 -20.55
N TYR A 575 -8.71 -4.95 -19.71
CA TYR A 575 -9.79 -4.89 -18.73
C TYR A 575 -9.62 -3.70 -17.79
N LEU A 576 -8.43 -3.50 -17.21
CA LEU A 576 -8.14 -2.35 -16.34
C LEU A 576 -8.34 -1.02 -17.07
N ILE A 577 -7.88 -0.89 -18.33
CA ILE A 577 -8.08 0.31 -19.14
C ILE A 577 -9.57 0.56 -19.38
N THR A 578 -10.31 -0.44 -19.84
CA THR A 578 -11.75 -0.29 -20.14
C THR A 578 -12.59 -0.07 -18.89
N SER A 579 -12.24 -0.71 -17.78
CA SER A 579 -12.94 -0.56 -16.50
C SER A 579 -12.70 0.83 -15.91
N SER A 580 -11.46 1.33 -15.96
CA SER A 580 -11.12 2.70 -15.56
C SER A 580 -11.86 3.74 -16.40
N MET A 581 -11.98 3.53 -17.72
CA MET A 581 -12.81 4.38 -18.59
C MET A 581 -14.29 4.35 -18.20
N GLY A 582 -14.84 3.15 -17.98
CA GLY A 582 -16.24 2.96 -17.58
C GLY A 582 -16.57 3.64 -16.25
N ALA A 583 -15.69 3.50 -15.25
CA ALA A 583 -15.83 4.14 -13.94
C ALA A 583 -15.87 5.68 -14.03
N SER A 584 -15.23 6.27 -15.04
CA SER A 584 -15.26 7.72 -15.29
C SER A 584 -16.45 8.19 -16.13
N GLY A 585 -17.41 7.31 -16.40
CA GLY A 585 -18.64 7.62 -17.13
C GLY A 585 -18.53 7.51 -18.66
N ILE A 586 -17.45 6.94 -19.20
CA ILE A 586 -17.34 6.68 -20.64
C ILE A 586 -18.27 5.53 -21.02
N LYS A 587 -19.18 5.78 -21.98
CA LYS A 587 -20.11 4.77 -22.48
C LYS A 587 -19.42 3.81 -23.44
N LYS A 588 -19.91 2.56 -23.51
CA LYS A 588 -19.37 1.52 -24.42
C LYS A 588 -19.33 1.98 -25.89
N GLU A 589 -20.33 2.74 -26.32
CA GLU A 589 -20.44 3.32 -27.68
C GLU A 589 -19.31 4.31 -28.02
N GLN A 590 -18.70 4.95 -27.03
CA GLN A 590 -17.64 5.94 -27.21
C GLN A 590 -16.24 5.33 -27.14
N LEU A 591 -16.12 4.07 -26.71
CA LEU A 591 -14.83 3.43 -26.47
C LEU A 591 -13.98 3.35 -27.72
N GLU A 592 -14.58 3.04 -28.88
CA GLU A 592 -13.84 2.91 -30.14
C GLU A 592 -13.17 4.23 -30.57
N GLU A 593 -13.91 5.34 -30.48
CA GLU A 593 -13.40 6.67 -30.78
C GLU A 593 -12.29 7.08 -29.81
N ILE A 594 -12.48 6.84 -28.50
CA ILE A 594 -11.48 7.18 -27.47
C ILE A 594 -10.22 6.33 -27.62
N PHE A 595 -10.36 5.04 -27.93
CA PHE A 595 -9.24 4.16 -28.21
C PHE A 595 -8.46 4.63 -29.44
N SER A 596 -9.16 5.06 -30.49
CA SER A 596 -8.51 5.61 -31.69
C SER A 596 -7.74 6.88 -31.37
N TYR A 597 -8.32 7.79 -30.57
CA TYR A 597 -7.66 9.01 -30.11
C TYR A 597 -6.41 8.70 -29.27
N ALA A 598 -6.52 7.83 -28.26
CA ALA A 598 -5.41 7.46 -27.39
C ALA A 598 -4.30 6.70 -28.13
N LYS A 599 -4.67 5.87 -29.12
CA LYS A 599 -3.75 5.19 -30.04
C LYS A 599 -2.91 6.20 -30.84
N GLU A 600 -3.56 7.14 -31.54
CA GLU A 600 -2.83 8.16 -32.31
C GLU A 600 -2.00 9.08 -31.41
N LEU A 601 -2.53 9.42 -30.23
CA LEU A 601 -1.80 10.19 -29.23
C LEU A 601 -0.53 9.45 -28.78
N SER A 602 -0.60 8.15 -28.55
CA SER A 602 0.58 7.37 -28.16
C SER A 602 1.67 7.38 -29.25
N PHE A 603 1.28 7.34 -30.53
CA PHE A 603 2.21 7.42 -31.64
C PHE A 603 2.80 8.84 -31.79
N TYR A 604 2.01 9.87 -31.53
CA TYR A 604 2.49 11.25 -31.45
C TYR A 604 3.63 11.41 -30.42
N PHE A 605 3.44 10.91 -29.19
CA PHE A 605 4.50 10.89 -28.17
C PHE A 605 5.71 10.04 -28.60
N TYR A 606 5.46 8.89 -29.23
CA TYR A 606 6.52 8.00 -29.71
C TYR A 606 7.44 8.68 -30.73
N ASN A 607 6.87 9.36 -31.73
CA ASN A 607 7.62 10.04 -32.79
C ASN A 607 8.44 11.22 -32.27
N ARG A 608 7.91 11.97 -31.30
CA ARG A 608 8.63 13.08 -30.65
C ARG A 608 9.70 12.60 -29.66
N GLN A 609 9.73 11.31 -29.32
CA GLN A 609 10.55 10.77 -28.22
C GLN A 609 10.33 11.53 -26.90
N SER A 610 9.09 11.98 -26.68
CA SER A 610 8.69 12.76 -25.51
C SER A 610 7.87 11.91 -24.55
N ASN A 611 7.94 12.25 -23.26
CA ASN A 611 7.15 11.62 -22.20
C ASN A 611 6.02 12.53 -21.68
N SER A 612 6.07 13.83 -21.98
CA SER A 612 5.12 14.85 -21.51
C SER A 612 5.01 15.97 -22.52
N GLU A 613 3.82 16.52 -22.74
CA GLU A 613 3.58 17.61 -23.69
C GLU A 613 2.68 18.69 -23.06
N ASP A 614 2.88 19.94 -23.47
CA ASP A 614 2.02 21.07 -23.07
C ASP A 614 0.66 21.03 -23.78
N TYR A 615 -0.29 21.84 -23.28
CA TYR A 615 -1.64 21.92 -23.83
C TYR A 615 -1.66 22.36 -25.30
N ASP A 616 -0.83 23.34 -25.68
CA ASP A 616 -0.82 23.90 -27.04
C ASP A 616 -0.39 22.85 -28.06
N SER A 617 0.65 22.07 -27.75
CA SER A 617 1.10 20.96 -28.57
C SER A 617 0.03 19.88 -28.72
N LEU A 618 -0.73 19.60 -27.65
CA LEU A 618 -1.83 18.64 -27.69
C LEU A 618 -3.07 19.17 -28.42
N TRP A 619 -3.28 20.48 -28.40
CA TRP A 619 -4.31 21.14 -29.20
C TRP A 619 -4.01 21.04 -30.69
N ASP A 620 -2.75 21.24 -31.09
CA ASP A 620 -2.29 21.04 -32.46
C ASP A 620 -2.45 19.59 -32.91
N PHE A 621 -2.10 18.62 -32.04
CA PHE A 621 -2.35 17.20 -32.27
C PHE A 621 -3.85 16.94 -32.47
N ASN A 622 -4.71 17.45 -31.59
CA ASN A 622 -6.16 17.26 -31.65
C ASN A 622 -6.73 17.81 -32.96
N THR A 623 -6.26 18.97 -33.41
CA THR A 623 -6.68 19.60 -34.67
C THR A 623 -6.32 18.74 -35.87
N LYS A 624 -5.10 18.20 -35.91
CA LYS A 624 -4.66 17.27 -36.98
C LYS A 624 -5.47 15.98 -36.97
N PHE A 625 -5.65 15.36 -35.81
CA PHE A 625 -6.46 14.16 -35.65
C PHE A 625 -7.91 14.38 -36.12
N CYS A 626 -8.54 15.48 -35.72
CA CYS A 626 -9.89 15.83 -36.15
C CYS A 626 -10.00 16.00 -37.67
N ALA A 627 -9.00 16.62 -38.30
CA ALA A 627 -8.96 16.82 -39.74
C ALA A 627 -8.80 15.50 -40.51
N GLU A 628 -7.92 14.60 -40.06
CA GLU A 628 -7.65 13.31 -40.69
C GLU A 628 -8.82 12.33 -40.56
N TYR A 629 -9.46 12.29 -39.39
CA TYR A 629 -10.55 11.34 -39.10
C TYR A 629 -11.96 11.92 -39.35
N GLY A 630 -12.06 13.19 -39.74
CA GLY A 630 -13.36 13.86 -40.00
C GLY A 630 -14.22 14.05 -38.75
N LEU A 631 -13.58 14.27 -37.60
CA LEU A 631 -14.23 14.39 -36.28
C LEU A 631 -14.24 15.83 -35.77
N LYS A 632 -15.06 16.11 -34.77
CA LYS A 632 -15.09 17.39 -34.04
C LYS A 632 -14.97 17.13 -32.55
N ILE A 633 -13.73 17.09 -32.05
CA ILE A 633 -13.41 16.82 -30.66
C ILE A 633 -12.88 18.10 -30.00
N ASP A 634 -13.47 18.45 -28.85
CA ASP A 634 -12.95 19.50 -27.98
C ASP A 634 -11.73 18.97 -27.21
N ALA A 635 -10.56 19.59 -27.45
CA ALA A 635 -9.29 19.15 -26.88
C ALA A 635 -9.31 19.17 -25.34
N GLY A 636 -9.79 20.26 -24.74
CA GLY A 636 -9.86 20.42 -23.28
C GLY A 636 -10.71 19.34 -22.62
N LYS A 637 -11.96 19.17 -23.09
CA LYS A 637 -12.87 18.14 -22.58
C LYS A 637 -12.32 16.72 -22.78
N ARG A 638 -11.69 16.43 -23.92
CA ARG A 638 -11.10 15.11 -24.17
C ARG A 638 -9.92 14.84 -23.24
N LEU A 639 -9.04 15.80 -23.04
CA LEU A 639 -7.91 15.67 -22.12
C LEU A 639 -8.38 15.48 -20.68
N GLU A 640 -9.36 16.27 -20.22
CA GLU A 640 -9.98 16.10 -18.89
C GLU A 640 -10.62 14.72 -18.73
N GLN A 641 -11.31 14.23 -19.75
CA GLN A 641 -11.91 12.89 -19.75
C GLN A 641 -10.83 11.79 -19.65
N LEU A 642 -9.71 11.94 -20.35
CA LEU A 642 -8.58 11.01 -20.28
C LEU A 642 -7.85 11.08 -18.93
N VAL A 643 -7.78 12.26 -18.30
CA VAL A 643 -7.23 12.42 -16.95
C VAL A 643 -8.14 11.76 -15.92
N ARG A 644 -9.45 12.03 -15.98
CA ARG A 644 -10.45 11.42 -15.07
C ARG A 644 -10.50 9.90 -15.19
N SER A 645 -10.25 9.35 -16.38
CA SER A 645 -10.16 7.90 -16.64
C SER A 645 -8.80 7.28 -16.35
N LYS A 646 -7.90 8.02 -15.70
CA LYS A 646 -6.56 7.55 -15.31
C LYS A 646 -5.71 7.08 -16.52
N ILE A 647 -6.01 7.58 -17.73
CA ILE A 647 -5.24 7.32 -18.94
C ILE A 647 -4.10 8.33 -19.06
N LEU A 648 -4.41 9.60 -18.82
CA LEU A 648 -3.44 10.68 -18.74
C LEU A 648 -3.29 11.18 -17.30
N HIS A 649 -2.18 11.86 -17.04
CA HIS A 649 -1.90 12.63 -15.84
C HIS A 649 -1.55 14.05 -16.26
N ARG A 650 -2.12 15.04 -15.58
CA ARG A 650 -1.78 16.46 -15.74
C ARG A 650 -0.96 16.90 -14.53
N SER A 651 0.27 17.34 -14.75
CA SER A 651 1.09 17.94 -13.68
C SER A 651 0.64 19.39 -13.46
N ALA A 652 0.21 19.72 -12.24
CA ALA A 652 -0.23 21.08 -11.92
C ALA A 652 0.94 22.08 -11.92
N GLU A 653 2.12 21.66 -11.46
CA GLU A 653 3.32 22.52 -11.41
C GLU A 653 3.88 22.87 -12.79
N GLN A 654 3.84 21.92 -13.74
CA GLN A 654 4.47 22.08 -15.06
C GLN A 654 3.45 22.36 -16.18
N ASP A 655 2.15 22.24 -15.88
CA ASP A 655 1.04 22.29 -16.83
C ASP A 655 1.24 21.41 -18.09
N THR A 656 1.78 20.21 -17.87
CA THR A 656 2.01 19.22 -18.93
C THR A 656 1.19 17.95 -18.71
N TYR A 657 0.95 17.24 -19.82
CA TYR A 657 0.20 15.99 -19.86
C TYR A 657 1.13 14.83 -20.23
N SER A 658 0.95 13.70 -19.56
CA SER A 658 1.67 12.45 -19.83
C SER A 658 0.74 11.26 -19.67
N PHE A 659 1.09 10.10 -20.23
CA PHE A 659 0.36 8.87 -19.92
C PHE A 659 0.55 8.52 -18.43
N LYS A 660 -0.56 8.33 -17.71
CA LYS A 660 -0.53 8.14 -16.25
C LYS A 660 0.29 6.92 -15.85
N TYR A 661 0.10 5.80 -16.57
CA TYR A 661 0.81 4.56 -16.32
C TYR A 661 1.56 4.09 -17.57
N PRO A 662 2.82 3.61 -17.45
CA PRO A 662 3.61 3.14 -18.61
C PRO A 662 2.91 2.05 -19.43
N TYR A 663 2.21 1.12 -18.79
CA TYR A 663 1.51 0.04 -19.50
C TYR A 663 0.38 0.56 -20.39
N VAL A 664 -0.27 1.67 -20.03
CA VAL A 664 -1.34 2.29 -20.83
C VAL A 664 -0.74 2.84 -22.13
N TYR A 665 0.40 3.51 -22.02
CA TYR A 665 1.16 3.97 -23.19
C TYR A 665 1.61 2.78 -24.07
N TYR A 666 2.18 1.73 -23.48
CA TYR A 666 2.64 0.55 -24.22
C TYR A 666 1.50 -0.21 -24.91
N PHE A 667 0.32 -0.26 -24.29
CA PHE A 667 -0.88 -0.86 -24.86
C PHE A 667 -1.31 -0.10 -26.13
N PHE A 668 -1.44 1.23 -26.06
CA PHE A 668 -1.92 2.02 -27.19
C PHE A 668 -0.91 2.11 -28.35
N ILE A 669 0.40 2.19 -28.07
CA ILE A 669 1.41 2.19 -29.15
C ILE A 669 1.48 0.82 -29.84
N ALA A 670 1.32 -0.26 -29.09
CA ALA A 670 1.25 -1.60 -29.66
C ALA A 670 0.00 -1.78 -30.52
N LYS A 671 -1.14 -1.21 -30.12
CA LYS A 671 -2.36 -1.16 -30.95
C LYS A 671 -2.13 -0.40 -32.26
N TYR A 672 -1.39 0.72 -32.22
CA TYR A 672 -0.99 1.44 -33.44
C TYR A 672 -0.18 0.56 -34.38
N PHE A 673 0.86 -0.11 -33.87
CA PHE A 673 1.68 -1.01 -34.68
C PHE A 673 0.89 -2.21 -35.23
N ALA A 674 -0.06 -2.76 -34.46
CA ALA A 674 -0.91 -3.86 -34.90
C ALA A 674 -1.80 -3.49 -36.09
N GLU A 675 -2.31 -2.26 -36.12
CA GLU A 675 -3.21 -1.75 -37.17
C GLU A 675 -2.47 -1.20 -38.39
N THR A 676 -1.14 -1.08 -38.33
CA THR A 676 -0.28 -0.52 -39.40
C THR A 676 0.83 -1.47 -39.82
N LEU A 677 0.68 -2.78 -39.60
CA LEU A 677 1.69 -3.80 -39.95
C LEU A 677 2.06 -3.80 -41.44
N ASP A 678 1.12 -3.40 -42.29
CA ASP A 678 1.24 -3.30 -43.74
C ASP A 678 2.25 -2.21 -44.17
N ASP A 679 2.50 -1.23 -43.30
CA ASP A 679 3.44 -0.13 -43.54
C ASP A 679 4.90 -0.62 -43.35
N PRO A 680 5.76 -0.49 -44.39
CA PRO A 680 7.18 -0.79 -44.27
C PRO A 680 7.88 -0.04 -43.13
N ILE A 681 7.43 1.19 -42.80
CA ILE A 681 7.99 1.98 -41.70
C ILE A 681 7.69 1.30 -40.36
N THR A 682 6.43 0.94 -40.12
CA THR A 682 6.02 0.19 -38.92
C THR A 682 6.77 -1.13 -38.80
N THR A 683 6.90 -1.89 -39.89
CA THR A 683 7.66 -3.15 -39.89
C THR A 683 9.11 -2.94 -39.44
N LYS A 684 9.76 -1.87 -39.90
CA LYS A 684 11.12 -1.51 -39.49
C LYS A 684 11.19 -1.07 -38.03
N LEU A 685 10.18 -0.35 -37.53
CA LEU A 685 10.10 0.00 -36.11
C LEU A 685 9.97 -1.25 -35.24
N ILE A 686 9.16 -2.23 -35.63
CA ILE A 686 9.03 -3.52 -34.94
C ILE A 686 10.35 -4.28 -34.94
N ASP A 687 11.08 -4.30 -36.06
CA ASP A 687 12.40 -4.94 -36.11
C ASP A 687 13.38 -4.31 -35.10
N ASN A 688 13.37 -2.98 -34.96
CA ASN A 688 14.16 -2.28 -33.95
C ASN A 688 13.73 -2.64 -32.51
N LEU A 689 12.44 -2.85 -32.27
CA LEU A 689 11.94 -3.30 -30.96
C LEU A 689 12.45 -4.70 -30.63
N ILE A 690 12.43 -5.61 -31.60
CA ILE A 690 12.90 -7.00 -31.46
C ILE A 690 14.42 -7.03 -31.18
N GLU A 691 15.22 -6.30 -31.94
CA GLU A 691 16.68 -6.20 -31.70
C GLU A 691 16.99 -5.53 -30.33
N GLY A 692 16.08 -4.69 -29.84
CA GLY A 692 16.14 -4.04 -28.54
C GLY A 692 15.47 -4.79 -27.39
N LEU A 693 15.23 -6.11 -27.47
CA LEU A 693 14.45 -6.88 -26.48
C LEU A 693 14.95 -6.77 -25.02
N HIS A 694 16.24 -6.48 -24.83
CA HIS A 694 16.84 -6.23 -23.52
C HIS A 694 16.26 -4.99 -22.80
N VAL A 695 15.53 -4.12 -23.51
CA VAL A 695 14.87 -2.94 -22.96
C VAL A 695 13.41 -3.28 -22.59
N ASN A 696 13.04 -3.04 -21.32
CA ASN A 696 11.68 -3.32 -20.81
C ASN A 696 10.56 -2.67 -21.63
N LYS A 697 10.74 -1.41 -22.06
CA LYS A 697 9.79 -0.71 -22.94
C LYS A 697 9.50 -1.54 -24.20
N ASN A 698 10.53 -2.07 -24.85
CA ASN A 698 10.38 -2.80 -26.10
C ASN A 698 9.68 -4.14 -25.89
N MET A 699 10.05 -4.87 -24.83
CA MET A 699 9.37 -6.10 -24.45
C MET A 699 7.87 -5.85 -24.22
N ASN A 700 7.51 -4.88 -23.38
CA ASN A 700 6.11 -4.61 -23.06
C ASN A 700 5.29 -4.20 -24.29
N ILE A 701 5.87 -3.41 -25.21
CA ILE A 701 5.21 -3.09 -26.49
C ILE A 701 5.01 -4.35 -27.33
N LEU A 702 6.03 -5.21 -27.45
CA LEU A 702 5.92 -6.48 -28.20
C LEU A 702 4.89 -7.43 -27.57
N MET A 703 4.84 -7.51 -26.24
CA MET A 703 3.84 -8.29 -25.51
C MET A 703 2.41 -7.83 -25.87
N PHE A 704 2.14 -6.52 -25.84
CA PHE A 704 0.85 -5.98 -26.27
C PHE A 704 0.61 -6.11 -27.77
N LEU A 705 1.64 -6.02 -28.61
CA LEU A 705 1.51 -6.20 -30.04
C LEU A 705 0.99 -7.60 -30.37
N THR A 706 1.51 -8.61 -29.67
CA THR A 706 1.04 -9.99 -29.82
C THR A 706 -0.35 -10.24 -29.24
N HIS A 707 -0.85 -9.35 -28.37
CA HIS A 707 -2.24 -9.36 -27.93
C HIS A 707 -3.17 -8.76 -29.00
N HIS A 708 -2.74 -7.68 -29.64
CA HIS A 708 -3.51 -6.97 -30.67
C HIS A 708 -3.46 -7.63 -32.05
N SER A 709 -2.39 -8.37 -32.38
CA SER A 709 -2.20 -9.00 -33.68
C SER A 709 -1.71 -10.44 -33.58
N LYS A 710 -2.24 -11.29 -34.48
CA LYS A 710 -1.85 -12.71 -34.66
C LYS A 710 -0.87 -12.91 -35.82
N ASP A 711 -0.22 -11.84 -36.27
CA ASP A 711 0.66 -11.91 -37.43
C ASP A 711 1.81 -12.90 -37.21
N LYS A 712 1.90 -13.90 -38.10
CA LYS A 712 2.88 -14.99 -37.98
C LYS A 712 4.30 -14.52 -38.28
N THR A 713 4.47 -13.47 -39.08
CA THR A 713 5.80 -12.96 -39.45
C THR A 713 6.48 -12.32 -38.24
N VAL A 714 5.73 -11.57 -37.42
CA VAL A 714 6.22 -11.01 -36.16
C VAL A 714 6.63 -12.14 -35.21
N LEU A 715 5.78 -13.18 -35.10
CA LEU A 715 6.07 -14.36 -34.28
C LEU A 715 7.36 -15.07 -34.71
N ASP A 716 7.52 -15.36 -36.01
CA ASP A 716 8.70 -16.05 -36.53
C ASP A 716 9.98 -15.20 -36.36
N LYS A 717 9.87 -13.86 -36.45
CA LYS A 717 10.99 -12.94 -36.16
C LYS A 717 11.44 -13.02 -34.69
N ILE A 718 10.49 -13.05 -33.75
CA ILE A 718 10.78 -13.18 -32.31
C ILE A 718 11.45 -14.53 -32.01
N ILE A 719 10.93 -15.64 -32.55
CA ILE A 719 11.51 -16.99 -32.38
C ILE A 719 12.95 -17.01 -32.90
N LYS A 720 13.17 -16.51 -34.12
CA LYS A 720 14.52 -16.48 -34.74
C LYS A 720 15.49 -15.64 -33.92
N HIS A 721 15.05 -14.51 -33.37
CA HIS A 721 15.88 -13.68 -32.51
C HIS A 721 16.29 -14.44 -31.23
N ALA A 722 15.33 -15.08 -30.55
CA ALA A 722 15.59 -15.86 -29.34
C ALA A 722 16.58 -17.02 -29.58
N GLN A 723 16.46 -17.71 -30.71
CA GLN A 723 17.29 -18.86 -31.08
C GLN A 723 18.76 -18.50 -31.39
N ARG A 724 19.09 -17.23 -31.64
CA ARG A 724 20.47 -16.80 -31.95
C ARG A 724 21.38 -16.80 -30.71
N HIS A 725 20.82 -16.60 -29.52
CA HIS A 725 21.60 -16.46 -28.29
C HIS A 725 22.05 -17.83 -27.74
N PHE A 726 23.32 -17.92 -27.32
CA PHE A 726 23.96 -19.13 -26.79
C PHE A 726 23.88 -20.36 -27.72
N ASN A 727 23.70 -20.16 -29.03
CA ASN A 727 23.46 -21.26 -29.98
C ASN A 727 24.61 -22.29 -30.07
N SER A 728 25.83 -21.89 -29.68
CA SER A 728 27.03 -22.72 -29.64
C SER A 728 27.16 -23.58 -28.37
N ILE A 729 26.32 -23.34 -27.37
CA ILE A 729 26.34 -24.02 -26.07
C ILE A 729 25.28 -25.14 -26.06
N GLU A 730 25.61 -26.27 -25.46
CA GLU A 730 24.65 -27.36 -25.29
C GLU A 730 23.64 -27.08 -24.17
N LYS A 731 22.47 -27.73 -24.25
CA LYS A 731 21.42 -27.59 -23.22
C LYS A 731 21.84 -28.38 -21.98
N VAL A 732 21.76 -27.76 -20.81
CA VAL A 732 21.96 -28.49 -19.55
C VAL A 732 20.91 -29.57 -19.37
N SER A 733 21.39 -30.75 -19.01
CA SER A 733 20.63 -31.95 -18.68
C SER A 733 20.29 -32.04 -17.19
N LEU A 734 21.07 -31.41 -16.29
CA LEU A 734 21.02 -31.59 -14.82
C LEU A 734 21.20 -33.07 -14.41
N ASP A 735 21.88 -33.85 -15.25
CA ASP A 735 22.18 -35.26 -15.08
C ASP A 735 23.67 -35.44 -14.77
N LEU A 736 24.46 -35.70 -15.83
CA LEU A 736 25.90 -35.95 -15.73
C LEU A 736 26.71 -34.65 -15.58
N ASP A 737 26.20 -33.56 -16.16
CA ASP A 737 26.81 -32.23 -16.16
C ASP A 737 26.91 -31.58 -14.78
N VAL A 738 26.22 -32.12 -13.77
CA VAL A 738 26.21 -31.60 -12.39
C VAL A 738 26.87 -32.54 -11.38
N MET A 739 27.37 -33.72 -11.81
CA MET A 739 27.99 -34.68 -10.89
C MET A 739 29.25 -34.15 -10.19
N PHE A 740 29.94 -33.17 -10.78
CA PHE A 740 31.08 -32.51 -10.13
C PHE A 740 30.68 -31.77 -8.85
N LEU A 741 29.40 -31.37 -8.72
CA LEU A 741 28.86 -30.69 -7.55
C LEU A 741 28.70 -31.59 -6.34
N ASP A 742 28.46 -32.88 -6.56
CA ASP A 742 28.37 -33.85 -5.47
C ASP A 742 29.74 -34.03 -4.77
N GLN A 743 30.84 -33.64 -5.42
CA GLN A 743 32.17 -33.61 -4.81
C GLN A 743 32.44 -32.33 -3.99
N LEU A 744 31.56 -31.32 -4.06
CA LEU A 744 31.71 -30.06 -3.31
C LEU A 744 31.21 -30.19 -1.87
N VAL A 745 30.22 -31.04 -1.59
CA VAL A 745 29.56 -31.10 -0.26
C VAL A 745 29.47 -32.54 0.24
N GLU A 746 30.00 -32.82 1.44
CA GLU A 746 29.98 -34.17 2.06
C GLU A 746 28.56 -34.65 2.42
N SER A 747 27.67 -33.73 2.84
CA SER A 747 26.26 -34.01 3.13
C SER A 747 25.41 -32.75 3.05
N LEU A 748 24.23 -32.85 2.45
CA LEU A 748 23.27 -31.75 2.35
C LEU A 748 22.44 -31.68 3.65
N PRO A 749 22.22 -30.48 4.21
CA PRO A 749 21.33 -30.33 5.36
C PRO A 749 19.90 -30.78 5.01
N PRO A 750 19.19 -31.44 5.92
CA PRO A 750 17.83 -31.90 5.66
C PRO A 750 16.88 -30.70 5.51
N MET A 751 16.08 -30.68 4.43
CA MET A 751 14.97 -29.73 4.34
C MET A 751 13.84 -30.13 5.29
N ILE A 752 13.29 -29.15 6.01
CA ILE A 752 12.25 -29.34 7.03
C ILE A 752 10.96 -28.62 6.59
N TYR A 753 9.82 -29.29 6.76
CA TYR A 753 8.48 -28.70 6.70
C TYR A 753 7.90 -28.57 8.11
N GLU A 754 7.58 -27.34 8.52
CA GLU A 754 6.98 -27.01 9.83
C GLU A 754 5.47 -26.71 9.66
N LEU A 755 4.61 -27.46 10.36
CA LEU A 755 3.15 -27.31 10.23
C LEU A 755 2.60 -25.95 10.74
N ASP A 756 3.29 -25.32 11.69
CA ASP A 756 2.78 -24.20 12.50
C ASP A 756 2.59 -22.89 11.73
N LYS A 757 3.10 -22.78 10.50
CA LYS A 757 3.00 -21.57 9.67
C LYS A 757 2.00 -21.68 8.52
N SER A 758 1.44 -22.87 8.27
CA SER A 758 0.68 -23.17 7.05
C SER A 758 -0.76 -23.61 7.24
N ASP A 759 -1.29 -23.76 8.47
CA ASP A 759 -2.69 -24.16 8.67
C ASP A 759 -3.60 -23.06 9.27
N SER A 760 -4.84 -23.13 8.79
CA SER A 760 -5.98 -22.24 8.84
C SER A 760 -6.73 -22.24 10.18
N GLN A 761 -7.61 -21.24 10.36
CA GLN A 761 -8.49 -20.97 11.50
C GLN A 761 -7.86 -20.58 12.86
N SER A 762 -6.88 -21.28 13.41
CA SER A 762 -6.39 -21.00 14.78
C SER A 762 -5.66 -19.65 14.91
N TYR A 763 -5.08 -19.15 13.81
CA TYR A 763 -4.42 -17.84 13.73
C TYR A 763 -5.39 -16.65 13.77
N ARG A 764 -6.71 -16.87 13.56
CA ARG A 764 -7.74 -15.82 13.71
C ARG A 764 -8.04 -15.48 15.17
N LEU A 765 -7.65 -16.35 16.11
CA LEU A 765 -7.87 -16.15 17.55
C LEU A 765 -6.59 -15.76 18.28
N LYS A 766 -5.44 -16.37 17.95
CA LYS A 766 -4.20 -16.22 18.75
C LYS A 766 -3.38 -14.96 18.50
N LYS A 767 -3.58 -14.23 17.40
CA LYS A 767 -2.81 -12.99 17.14
C LYS A 767 -3.34 -11.77 17.89
N ALA A 768 -4.51 -11.88 18.53
CA ALA A 768 -5.06 -10.86 19.43
C ALA A 768 -4.53 -11.00 20.87
N GLU A 769 -3.90 -12.12 21.22
CA GLU A 769 -3.48 -12.41 22.61
C GLU A 769 -1.96 -12.40 22.82
N ALA A 770 -1.14 -12.22 21.77
CA ALA A 770 0.31 -12.46 21.84
C ALA A 770 1.18 -11.25 21.45
N GLN A 771 0.66 -10.02 21.50
CA GLN A 771 1.44 -8.79 21.30
C GLN A 771 1.39 -7.83 22.49
N ASP A 772 1.02 -8.32 23.67
CA ASP A 772 1.07 -7.57 24.94
C ASP A 772 2.33 -7.84 25.79
N ASP A 773 3.24 -8.73 25.39
CA ASP A 773 4.45 -9.03 26.17
C ASP A 773 5.70 -9.14 25.29
N ALA A 774 6.47 -8.05 25.17
CA ALA A 774 7.94 -8.01 25.33
C ALA A 774 8.55 -6.68 24.88
N GLU A 775 8.89 -5.88 25.89
CA GLU A 775 9.67 -4.63 25.90
C GLU A 775 11.18 -4.81 25.60
N ASP A 776 11.73 -3.91 24.78
CA ASP A 776 12.86 -2.98 25.01
C ASP A 776 14.34 -3.41 25.31
N LYS A 777 15.26 -2.69 24.61
CA LYS A 777 16.57 -2.08 25.00
C LYS A 777 17.95 -2.59 24.50
N ASP A 778 18.62 -1.65 23.79
CA ASP A 778 20.02 -1.14 23.86
C ASP A 778 21.25 -2.06 23.63
N SER A 779 22.42 -1.66 23.10
CA SER A 779 22.96 -0.57 22.26
C SER A 779 24.51 -0.78 22.09
N ILE A 780 25.17 -0.15 21.08
CA ILE A 780 26.58 0.40 21.06
C ILE A 780 27.80 -0.38 20.43
N GLN A 781 28.30 0.22 19.32
CA GLN A 781 29.66 0.70 18.89
C GLN A 781 30.82 -0.14 18.24
N ASP A 782 31.13 0.29 17.01
CA ASP A 782 32.39 0.76 16.35
C ASP A 782 33.67 -0.11 16.19
N LYS A 783 34.21 -0.21 14.94
CA LYS A 783 35.36 0.60 14.41
C LYS A 783 35.94 0.12 13.05
N ASP A 784 36.34 1.13 12.28
CA ASP A 784 36.96 1.26 10.94
C ASP A 784 38.16 0.36 10.55
N SER A 785 38.37 0.15 9.23
CA SER A 785 39.52 0.72 8.48
C SER A 785 39.61 0.29 6.99
N GLU A 786 40.21 1.19 6.20
CA GLU A 786 40.34 1.38 4.74
C GLU A 786 41.09 0.31 3.90
N GLU A 787 40.83 0.27 2.57
CA GLU A 787 41.80 0.57 1.47
C GLU A 787 41.51 -0.10 0.08
N ASN A 788 41.68 0.73 -0.97
CA ASN A 788 42.29 0.54 -2.31
C ASN A 788 41.71 -0.36 -3.46
N ASN A 789 41.79 0.20 -4.69
CA ASN A 789 41.31 -0.08 -6.09
C ASN A 789 41.60 -1.48 -6.72
N PRO A 790 41.28 -1.87 -8.02
CA PRO A 790 40.70 -1.20 -9.23
C PRO A 790 39.69 -2.02 -10.14
N GLU A 791 39.04 -1.32 -11.10
CA GLU A 791 38.54 -1.65 -12.48
C GLU A 791 37.82 -3.00 -12.88
N LYS A 792 36.71 -2.90 -13.67
CA LYS A 792 35.91 -4.02 -14.26
C LYS A 792 35.99 -4.13 -15.79
N ASP A 793 35.87 -5.37 -16.25
CA ASP A 793 36.28 -5.97 -17.53
C ASP A 793 35.15 -5.99 -18.61
N PRO A 794 35.41 -5.66 -19.89
CA PRO A 794 34.42 -5.63 -20.98
C PRO A 794 33.69 -6.94 -21.30
N GLU A 795 34.24 -8.12 -21.00
CA GLU A 795 33.60 -9.41 -21.31
C GLU A 795 32.33 -9.64 -20.47
N ILE A 796 32.35 -9.24 -19.20
CA ILE A 796 31.24 -9.39 -18.25
C ILE A 796 29.99 -8.61 -18.73
N SER A 797 30.19 -7.43 -19.32
CA SER A 797 29.10 -6.61 -19.83
C SER A 797 28.32 -7.28 -20.98
N THR A 798 28.97 -8.15 -21.74
CA THR A 798 28.34 -8.82 -22.90
C THR A 798 27.50 -10.02 -22.44
N LEU A 799 27.97 -10.76 -21.44
CA LEU A 799 27.25 -11.87 -20.84
C LEU A 799 25.90 -11.43 -20.23
N ILE A 800 25.91 -10.36 -19.44
CA ILE A 800 24.72 -9.79 -18.79
C ILE A 800 23.65 -9.44 -19.84
N LYS A 801 24.06 -8.79 -20.93
CA LYS A 801 23.16 -8.43 -22.02
C LYS A 801 22.51 -9.67 -22.63
N ASN A 802 23.28 -10.73 -22.88
CA ASN A 802 22.78 -11.96 -23.46
C ASN A 802 21.79 -12.69 -22.53
N MET A 803 22.08 -12.78 -21.23
CA MET A 803 21.15 -13.37 -20.24
C MET A 803 19.82 -12.62 -20.18
N ASN A 804 19.86 -11.28 -20.16
CA ASN A 804 18.65 -10.45 -20.16
C ASN A 804 17.78 -10.69 -21.39
N VAL A 805 18.38 -10.78 -22.58
CA VAL A 805 17.64 -11.08 -23.81
C VAL A 805 17.03 -12.48 -23.75
N THR A 806 17.74 -13.47 -23.22
CA THR A 806 17.23 -14.85 -23.08
C THR A 806 15.97 -14.89 -22.22
N PHE A 807 15.98 -14.28 -21.03
CA PHE A 807 14.79 -14.29 -20.16
C PHE A 807 13.63 -13.46 -20.69
N LYS A 808 13.91 -12.31 -21.32
CA LYS A 808 12.88 -11.51 -21.99
C LYS A 808 12.25 -12.25 -23.17
N SER A 809 13.03 -13.05 -23.88
CA SER A 809 12.54 -13.91 -24.96
C SER A 809 11.68 -15.05 -24.42
N LEU A 810 12.08 -15.66 -23.31
CA LEU A 810 11.31 -16.69 -22.61
C LEU A 810 9.92 -16.17 -22.20
N ASP A 811 9.85 -15.01 -21.55
CA ASP A 811 8.58 -14.42 -21.09
C ASP A 811 7.62 -14.17 -22.27
N LEU A 812 8.14 -13.64 -23.38
CA LEU A 812 7.38 -13.37 -24.60
C LEU A 812 6.91 -14.65 -25.30
N LEU A 813 7.80 -15.63 -25.50
CA LEU A 813 7.48 -16.92 -26.14
C LEU A 813 6.49 -17.74 -25.30
N GLY A 814 6.66 -17.74 -23.97
CA GLY A 814 5.74 -18.38 -23.04
C GLY A 814 4.34 -17.75 -23.09
N GLN A 815 4.25 -16.41 -23.12
CA GLN A 815 2.96 -15.74 -23.30
C GLN A 815 2.33 -16.10 -24.66
N LEU A 816 3.09 -16.08 -25.75
CA LEU A 816 2.61 -16.44 -27.08
C LEU A 816 2.03 -17.85 -27.14
N ALA A 817 2.72 -18.82 -26.54
CA ALA A 817 2.24 -20.19 -26.44
C ALA A 817 0.89 -20.28 -25.69
N ARG A 818 0.75 -19.51 -24.60
CA ARG A 818 -0.47 -19.45 -23.77
C ARG A 818 -1.62 -18.70 -24.45
N THR A 819 -1.36 -17.63 -25.19
CA THR A 819 -2.38 -16.85 -25.90
C THR A 819 -2.95 -17.63 -27.08
N TYR A 820 -2.08 -18.35 -27.80
CA TYR A 820 -2.44 -18.97 -29.07
C TYR A 820 -2.56 -20.50 -29.02
N TYR A 821 -2.73 -21.08 -27.83
CA TYR A 821 -2.83 -22.54 -27.65
C TYR A 821 -3.94 -23.17 -28.51
N GLY A 822 -5.06 -22.47 -28.70
CA GLY A 822 -6.22 -22.93 -29.47
C GLY A 822 -6.15 -22.62 -30.97
N SER A 823 -5.34 -21.64 -31.40
CA SER A 823 -5.27 -21.19 -32.80
C SER A 823 -4.03 -21.65 -33.56
N LEU A 824 -2.94 -22.00 -32.85
CA LEU A 824 -1.74 -22.54 -33.48
C LEU A 824 -1.83 -24.06 -33.64
N LYS A 825 -1.27 -24.56 -34.76
CA LYS A 825 -1.07 -25.98 -35.01
C LYS A 825 -0.02 -26.55 -34.04
N VAL A 826 -0.08 -27.86 -33.79
CA VAL A 826 0.80 -28.55 -32.84
C VAL A 826 2.28 -28.33 -33.14
N ASP A 827 2.69 -28.35 -34.41
CA ASP A 827 4.09 -28.16 -34.80
C ASP A 827 4.62 -26.78 -34.37
N LYS A 828 3.86 -25.71 -34.65
CA LYS A 828 4.23 -24.35 -34.24
C LYS A 828 4.19 -24.16 -32.72
N LYS A 829 3.25 -24.81 -32.02
CA LYS A 829 3.23 -24.79 -30.54
C LYS A 829 4.45 -25.49 -29.94
N THR A 830 4.84 -26.61 -30.55
CA THR A 830 6.02 -27.37 -30.13
C THR A 830 7.29 -26.55 -30.35
N GLU A 831 7.42 -25.90 -31.52
CA GLU A 831 8.54 -25.00 -31.84
C GLU A 831 8.66 -23.85 -30.82
N LEU A 832 7.55 -23.21 -30.44
CA LEU A 832 7.53 -22.15 -29.44
C LEU A 832 8.02 -22.63 -28.07
N ILE A 833 7.48 -23.75 -27.58
CA ILE A 833 7.83 -24.29 -26.26
C ILE A 833 9.27 -24.81 -26.26
N GLU A 834 9.72 -25.49 -27.31
CA GLU A 834 11.10 -25.95 -27.44
C GLU A 834 12.08 -24.76 -27.46
N ALA A 835 11.77 -23.67 -28.18
CA ALA A 835 12.60 -22.47 -28.19
C ALA A 835 12.64 -21.78 -26.81
N ALA A 836 11.49 -21.68 -26.13
CA ALA A 836 11.38 -21.13 -24.79
C ALA A 836 12.19 -21.93 -23.76
N ILE A 837 12.20 -23.26 -23.84
CA ILE A 837 12.98 -24.12 -22.93
C ILE A 837 14.48 -24.09 -23.28
N ALA A 838 14.83 -24.19 -24.56
CA ALA A 838 16.21 -24.40 -24.98
C ALA A 838 17.12 -23.20 -24.68
N ALA A 839 16.67 -21.97 -24.94
CA ALA A 839 17.54 -20.80 -24.79
C ALA A 839 18.02 -20.58 -23.33
N PRO A 840 17.16 -20.63 -22.30
CA PRO A 840 17.59 -20.53 -20.91
C PRO A 840 18.41 -21.74 -20.45
N LEU A 841 18.11 -22.97 -20.89
CA LEU A 841 18.94 -24.13 -20.55
C LEU A 841 20.36 -24.04 -21.13
N ARG A 842 20.54 -23.42 -22.30
CA ARG A 842 21.87 -23.12 -22.86
C ARG A 842 22.59 -22.01 -22.09
N ALA A 843 21.87 -20.97 -21.68
CA ALA A 843 22.44 -19.92 -20.84
C ALA A 843 22.91 -20.48 -19.48
N MET A 844 22.15 -21.41 -18.88
CA MET A 844 22.60 -22.15 -17.69
C MET A 844 23.82 -23.03 -17.99
N GLY A 845 23.88 -23.64 -19.18
CA GLY A 845 25.03 -24.45 -19.62
C GLY A 845 26.31 -23.64 -19.74
N TYR A 846 26.20 -22.43 -20.25
CA TYR A 846 27.33 -21.51 -20.31
C TYR A 846 27.88 -21.22 -18.91
N ILE A 847 27.00 -20.93 -17.93
CA ILE A 847 27.42 -20.71 -16.54
C ILE A 847 28.14 -21.94 -15.98
N PHE A 848 27.62 -23.14 -16.23
CA PHE A 848 28.23 -24.38 -15.76
C PHE A 848 29.57 -24.66 -16.43
N GLU A 849 29.68 -24.46 -17.74
CA GLU A 849 30.94 -24.61 -18.47
C GLU A 849 32.01 -23.65 -17.95
N GLU A 850 31.67 -22.37 -17.71
CA GLU A 850 32.62 -21.40 -17.16
C GLU A 850 33.09 -21.78 -15.75
N ILE A 851 32.18 -22.24 -14.88
CA ILE A 851 32.55 -22.68 -13.51
C ILE A 851 33.37 -23.97 -13.56
N ASN A 852 33.05 -24.90 -14.45
CA ASN A 852 33.72 -26.20 -14.56
C ASN A 852 35.12 -26.11 -15.19
N LYS A 853 35.42 -25.03 -15.94
CA LYS A 853 36.79 -24.79 -16.45
C LYS A 853 37.80 -24.57 -15.32
N GLN A 854 37.40 -23.91 -14.23
CA GLN A 854 38.31 -23.51 -13.13
C GLN A 854 37.61 -23.53 -11.75
N PRO A 855 37.13 -24.70 -11.27
CA PRO A 855 36.36 -24.78 -10.03
C PRO A 855 37.18 -24.39 -8.79
N ASP A 856 38.45 -24.81 -8.73
CA ASP A 856 39.35 -24.48 -7.61
C ASP A 856 39.68 -22.99 -7.54
N GLU A 857 39.75 -22.30 -8.69
CA GLU A 857 39.95 -20.85 -8.74
C GLU A 857 38.73 -20.13 -8.17
N MET A 858 37.51 -20.56 -8.55
CA MET A 858 36.27 -20.00 -8.02
C MET A 858 36.12 -20.25 -6.52
N ILE A 859 36.47 -21.45 -6.04
CA ILE A 859 36.52 -21.77 -4.61
C ILE A 859 37.52 -20.86 -3.91
N SER A 860 38.73 -20.66 -4.47
CA SER A 860 39.74 -19.79 -3.87
C SER A 860 39.29 -18.32 -3.78
N ILE A 861 38.52 -17.83 -4.76
CA ILE A 861 37.91 -16.50 -4.75
C ILE A 861 36.91 -16.40 -3.60
N ILE A 862 36.04 -17.40 -3.44
CA ILE A 862 35.07 -17.46 -2.34
C ILE A 862 35.79 -17.55 -0.99
N GLU A 863 36.82 -18.39 -0.85
CA GLU A 863 37.61 -18.49 0.38
C GLU A 863 38.27 -17.16 0.75
N LYS A 864 38.84 -16.45 -0.24
CA LYS A 864 39.44 -15.13 -0.02
C LYS A 864 38.41 -14.11 0.45
N ASN A 865 37.20 -14.15 -0.11
CA ASN A 865 36.07 -13.30 0.31
C ASN A 865 35.55 -13.66 1.71
N ILE A 866 35.56 -14.93 2.11
CA ILE A 866 35.19 -15.36 3.46
C ILE A 866 36.25 -14.86 4.45
N LYS A 867 37.54 -15.07 4.15
CA LYS A 867 38.66 -14.62 5.00
C LYS A 867 38.66 -13.10 5.19
N SER A 868 38.36 -12.33 4.15
CA SER A 868 38.32 -10.87 4.25
C SER A 868 37.16 -10.34 5.10
N LYS A 869 36.07 -11.11 5.28
CA LYS A 869 34.92 -10.73 6.13
C LYS A 869 35.07 -11.09 7.60
N ILE A 870 35.86 -12.11 7.93
CA ILE A 870 36.01 -12.62 9.30
C ILE A 870 37.07 -11.82 10.09
N GLY A 871 37.99 -11.13 9.38
CA GLY A 871 39.08 -10.38 9.99
C GLY A 871 40.11 -11.28 10.68
N ASP A 872 41.23 -10.72 11.12
CA ASP A 872 42.34 -11.45 11.77
C ASP A 872 41.99 -11.96 13.20
N LYS A 873 40.71 -11.95 13.61
CA LYS A 873 40.29 -12.17 15.01
C LYS A 873 39.84 -13.59 15.36
N GLU A 874 39.71 -14.50 14.39
CA GLU A 874 39.43 -15.92 14.67
C GLU A 874 40.37 -16.83 13.89
N GLU A 875 41.09 -17.72 14.58
CA GLU A 875 41.82 -18.85 13.97
C GLU A 875 40.84 -19.90 13.43
N ILE A 876 40.05 -19.54 12.41
CA ILE A 876 39.24 -20.54 11.70
C ILE A 876 40.18 -21.40 10.86
N ASN A 877 40.09 -22.72 11.07
CA ASN A 877 40.87 -23.70 10.35
C ASN A 877 40.66 -23.56 8.84
N SER A 878 41.73 -23.54 8.05
CA SER A 878 41.67 -23.46 6.58
C SER A 878 40.81 -24.56 5.96
N LYS A 879 40.70 -25.72 6.62
CA LYS A 879 39.78 -26.80 6.21
C LYS A 879 38.30 -26.43 6.34
N GLU A 880 37.92 -25.70 7.39
CA GLU A 880 36.53 -25.26 7.55
C GLU A 880 36.18 -24.18 6.53
N ILE A 881 37.08 -23.23 6.28
CA ILE A 881 36.90 -22.20 5.24
C ILE A 881 36.70 -22.84 3.86
N ASN A 882 37.49 -23.87 3.52
CA ASN A 882 37.32 -24.61 2.27
C ASN A 882 35.95 -25.30 2.20
N LYS A 883 35.50 -25.94 3.30
CA LYS A 883 34.18 -26.57 3.38
C LYS A 883 33.05 -25.55 3.18
N TYR A 884 33.14 -24.38 3.80
CA TYR A 884 32.17 -23.29 3.62
C TYR A 884 32.18 -22.74 2.18
N ALA A 885 33.36 -22.54 1.59
CA ALA A 885 33.47 -22.03 0.22
C ALA A 885 32.86 -23.01 -0.81
N ARG A 886 33.10 -24.31 -0.65
CA ARG A 886 32.49 -25.34 -1.49
C ARG A 886 30.97 -25.41 -1.32
N LYS A 887 30.47 -25.31 -0.08
CA LYS A 887 29.02 -25.21 0.21
C LYS A 887 28.40 -23.97 -0.46
N ALA A 888 29.05 -22.81 -0.34
CA ALA A 888 28.56 -21.58 -0.96
C ALA A 888 28.49 -21.67 -2.49
N LEU A 889 29.48 -22.32 -3.14
CA LEU A 889 29.44 -22.57 -4.58
C LEU A 889 28.29 -23.52 -4.96
N PHE A 890 28.05 -24.56 -4.18
CA PHE A 890 26.89 -25.45 -4.37
C PHE A 890 25.57 -24.68 -4.23
N ASP A 891 25.43 -23.88 -3.18
CA ASP A 891 24.22 -23.09 -2.91
C ASP A 891 23.96 -22.07 -4.03
N LEU A 892 25.01 -21.46 -4.59
CA LEU A 892 24.91 -20.57 -5.75
C LEU A 892 24.34 -21.32 -6.97
N LEU A 893 24.90 -22.49 -7.29
CA LEU A 893 24.46 -23.25 -8.45
C LEU A 893 23.05 -23.82 -8.27
N TRP A 894 22.71 -24.24 -7.05
CA TRP A 894 21.35 -24.59 -6.67
C TRP A 894 20.37 -23.43 -6.86
N LEU A 895 20.74 -22.23 -6.41
CA LEU A 895 19.91 -21.03 -6.58
C LEU A 895 19.70 -20.71 -8.06
N ILE A 896 20.77 -20.70 -8.85
CA ILE A 896 20.71 -20.46 -10.30
C ILE A 896 19.81 -21.50 -10.98
N SER A 897 20.06 -22.79 -10.77
CA SER A 897 19.28 -23.85 -11.40
C SER A 897 17.81 -23.80 -11.00
N THR A 898 17.51 -23.60 -9.71
CA THR A 898 16.13 -23.47 -9.23
C THR A 898 15.44 -22.26 -9.88
N SER A 899 16.14 -21.12 -9.97
CA SER A 899 15.62 -19.91 -10.61
C SER A 899 15.29 -20.13 -12.08
N PHE A 900 16.17 -20.77 -12.84
CA PHE A 900 15.95 -21.06 -14.26
C PHE A 900 14.77 -22.03 -14.45
N ILE A 901 14.72 -23.12 -13.68
CA ILE A 901 13.62 -24.10 -13.76
C ILE A 901 12.27 -23.45 -13.43
N ASN A 902 12.20 -22.67 -12.34
CA ASN A 902 10.99 -21.96 -11.96
C ASN A 902 10.56 -20.93 -13.01
N LYS A 903 11.51 -20.17 -13.56
CA LYS A 903 11.24 -19.16 -14.59
C LYS A 903 10.70 -19.78 -15.87
N ILE A 904 11.31 -20.88 -16.34
CA ILE A 904 10.82 -21.61 -17.53
C ILE A 904 9.44 -22.19 -17.26
N SER A 905 9.27 -22.94 -16.17
CA SER A 905 7.98 -23.53 -15.74
C SER A 905 6.88 -22.47 -15.73
N THR A 906 7.20 -21.30 -15.16
CA THR A 906 6.26 -20.19 -15.06
C THR A 906 5.86 -19.64 -16.41
N ALA A 907 6.81 -19.49 -17.33
CA ALA A 907 6.52 -18.90 -18.65
C ALA A 907 5.66 -19.83 -19.52
N ILE A 908 5.92 -21.15 -19.50
CA ILE A 908 5.25 -22.13 -20.38
C ILE A 908 4.02 -22.80 -19.73
N GLY A 909 3.85 -22.66 -18.42
CA GLY A 909 2.84 -23.36 -17.64
C GLY A 909 1.42 -23.07 -18.10
N ASN A 910 0.71 -24.09 -18.58
CA ASN A 910 -0.71 -24.03 -18.92
C ASN A 910 -1.29 -25.44 -19.03
N GLU A 911 -2.51 -25.66 -18.52
CA GLU A 911 -3.18 -26.96 -18.62
C GLU A 911 -3.30 -27.45 -20.07
N ASN A 912 -3.61 -26.55 -21.01
CA ASN A 912 -3.79 -26.90 -22.42
C ASN A 912 -2.48 -27.18 -23.16
N LEU A 913 -1.33 -26.78 -22.59
CA LEU A 913 0.00 -27.04 -23.15
C LEU A 913 0.68 -28.25 -22.52
N LEU A 914 0.15 -28.77 -21.41
CA LEU A 914 0.73 -29.89 -20.67
C LEU A 914 0.97 -31.15 -21.53
N PRO A 915 0.09 -31.56 -22.45
CA PRO A 915 0.37 -32.70 -23.32
C PRO A 915 1.59 -32.51 -24.23
N ILE A 916 1.84 -31.25 -24.65
CA ILE A 916 3.01 -30.91 -25.47
C ILE A 916 4.27 -30.95 -24.60
N ILE A 917 4.20 -30.39 -23.38
CA ILE A 917 5.32 -30.41 -22.43
C ILE A 917 5.68 -31.85 -22.04
N GLU A 918 4.69 -32.72 -21.78
CA GLU A 918 4.91 -34.14 -21.50
C GLU A 918 5.59 -34.87 -22.68
N LYS A 919 5.18 -34.55 -23.92
CA LYS A 919 5.79 -35.11 -25.13
C LYS A 919 7.25 -34.65 -25.29
N ILE A 920 7.52 -33.36 -25.09
CA ILE A 920 8.88 -32.81 -25.15
C ILE A 920 9.76 -33.44 -24.06
N ALA A 921 9.28 -33.52 -22.82
CA ALA A 921 10.05 -34.11 -21.72
C ALA A 921 10.35 -35.60 -21.95
N SER A 922 9.40 -36.35 -22.50
CA SER A 922 9.62 -37.76 -22.86
C SER A 922 10.59 -37.93 -24.03
N LYS A 923 10.60 -36.99 -24.98
CA LYS A 923 11.51 -37.00 -26.15
C LYS A 923 12.97 -36.75 -25.72
N GLU A 924 13.20 -35.76 -24.86
CA GLU A 924 14.56 -35.37 -24.43
C GLU A 924 15.09 -36.27 -23.29
N SER A 925 14.21 -36.71 -22.39
CA SER A 925 14.51 -37.69 -21.33
C SER A 925 15.68 -37.33 -20.39
N THR A 926 15.86 -36.05 -20.05
CA THR A 926 16.85 -35.58 -19.07
C THR A 926 16.20 -35.08 -17.77
N ASN A 927 16.99 -34.98 -16.70
CA ASN A 927 16.55 -34.41 -15.42
C ASN A 927 15.94 -33.03 -15.57
N ALA A 928 16.57 -32.13 -16.32
CA ALA A 928 16.10 -30.77 -16.55
C ALA A 928 14.68 -30.75 -17.11
N TYR A 929 14.40 -31.55 -18.16
CA TYR A 929 13.07 -31.59 -18.77
C TYR A 929 12.02 -32.26 -17.87
N TYR A 930 12.39 -33.30 -17.12
CA TYR A 930 11.48 -33.88 -16.14
C TYR A 930 11.22 -32.93 -14.96
N MET A 931 12.18 -32.09 -14.58
CA MET A 931 12.00 -31.07 -13.54
C MET A 931 11.08 -29.97 -14.01
N LEU A 932 11.22 -29.53 -15.25
CA LEU A 932 10.29 -28.58 -15.87
C LEU A 932 8.86 -29.14 -15.89
N LEU A 933 8.70 -30.42 -16.22
CA LEU A 933 7.41 -31.09 -16.15
C LEU A 933 6.86 -31.18 -14.72
N LEU A 934 7.71 -31.49 -13.73
CA LEU A 934 7.33 -31.55 -12.33
C LEU A 934 6.91 -30.17 -11.82
N ALA A 935 7.74 -29.14 -12.01
CA ALA A 935 7.46 -27.75 -11.65
C ALA A 935 6.15 -27.27 -12.27
N THR A 936 5.97 -27.50 -13.58
CA THR A 936 4.73 -27.12 -14.29
C THR A 936 3.51 -27.78 -13.68
N LYS A 937 3.60 -29.07 -13.31
CA LYS A 937 2.49 -29.79 -12.68
C LYS A 937 2.19 -29.31 -11.27
N LEU A 938 3.22 -29.04 -10.46
CA LEU A 938 3.05 -28.51 -9.11
C LEU A 938 2.41 -27.12 -9.14
N ASP A 939 2.81 -26.26 -10.08
CA ASP A 939 2.24 -24.92 -10.22
C ASP A 939 0.77 -24.91 -10.67
N LEU A 940 0.28 -25.98 -11.32
CA LEU A 940 -1.14 -26.15 -11.66
C LEU A 940 -2.00 -26.59 -10.45
N GLY A 941 -1.42 -26.73 -9.26
CA GLY A 941 -2.14 -26.93 -8.01
C GLY A 941 -2.73 -28.33 -7.80
N ASN A 942 -3.97 -28.39 -7.32
CA ASN A 942 -4.66 -29.61 -6.81
C ASN A 942 -4.93 -30.72 -7.85
N LYS A 943 -4.45 -30.58 -9.09
CA LYS A 943 -4.57 -31.60 -10.13
C LYS A 943 -3.43 -32.63 -10.11
N THR A 944 -2.36 -32.37 -9.36
CA THR A 944 -1.18 -33.23 -9.34
C THR A 944 -1.27 -34.23 -8.18
N SER A 945 -1.42 -35.52 -8.50
CA SER A 945 -1.44 -36.57 -7.49
C SER A 945 -0.03 -36.91 -6.99
N PRO A 946 0.13 -37.32 -5.72
CA PRO A 946 1.40 -37.84 -5.21
C PRO A 946 1.99 -38.97 -6.07
N ASP A 947 1.16 -39.82 -6.66
CA ASP A 947 1.62 -40.87 -7.57
C ASP A 947 2.20 -40.32 -8.89
N SER A 948 1.64 -39.23 -9.40
CA SER A 948 2.23 -38.52 -10.55
C SER A 948 3.60 -37.94 -10.20
N VAL A 949 3.73 -37.31 -9.03
CA VAL A 949 5.00 -36.77 -8.53
C VAL A 949 6.05 -37.87 -8.39
N LYS A 950 5.67 -38.98 -7.74
CA LYS A 950 6.54 -40.16 -7.57
C LYS A 950 7.01 -40.74 -8.91
N ARG A 951 6.12 -40.82 -9.91
CA ARG A 951 6.48 -41.33 -11.25
C ARG A 951 7.47 -40.42 -11.98
N ILE A 952 7.33 -39.10 -11.86
CA ILE A 952 8.22 -38.14 -12.52
C ILE A 952 9.61 -38.17 -11.84
N ILE A 953 9.65 -38.09 -10.51
CA ILE A 953 10.90 -38.18 -9.74
C ILE A 953 11.59 -39.53 -9.99
N GLY A 954 10.84 -40.63 -10.11
CA GLY A 954 11.41 -41.95 -10.40
C GLY A 954 12.03 -42.11 -11.80
N ARG A 955 11.84 -41.15 -12.72
CA ARG A 955 12.50 -41.13 -14.04
C ARG A 955 13.79 -40.32 -14.05
N MET A 956 14.08 -39.59 -12.98
CA MET A 956 15.25 -38.73 -12.85
C MET A 956 16.45 -39.52 -12.31
N SER A 957 17.64 -39.16 -12.76
CA SER A 957 18.89 -39.60 -12.15
C SER A 957 19.08 -38.90 -10.79
N SER A 958 19.57 -39.64 -9.79
CA SER A 958 19.75 -39.09 -8.43
C SER A 958 21.10 -38.38 -8.34
N ASN A 959 21.09 -37.07 -8.11
CA ASN A 959 22.25 -36.26 -7.72
C ASN A 959 21.85 -35.22 -6.65
N GLY A 960 22.82 -34.63 -5.98
CA GLY A 960 22.60 -33.71 -4.85
C GLY A 960 21.85 -32.44 -5.26
N LEU A 961 22.24 -31.83 -6.38
CA LEU A 961 21.59 -30.63 -6.91
C LEU A 961 20.11 -30.90 -7.24
N SER A 962 19.84 -31.93 -8.04
CA SER A 962 18.49 -32.33 -8.45
C SER A 962 17.58 -32.62 -7.27
N THR A 963 18.09 -33.32 -6.26
CA THR A 963 17.34 -33.63 -5.04
C THR A 963 16.94 -32.34 -4.32
N THR A 964 17.88 -31.40 -4.17
CA THR A 964 17.65 -30.12 -3.50
C THR A 964 16.65 -29.24 -4.25
N ILE A 965 16.70 -29.23 -5.59
CA ILE A 965 15.71 -28.53 -6.45
C ILE A 965 14.31 -29.12 -6.24
N ILE A 966 14.17 -30.45 -6.30
CA ILE A 966 12.88 -31.15 -6.13
C ILE A 966 12.26 -30.83 -4.76
N GLN A 967 13.07 -30.85 -3.70
CA GLN A 967 12.61 -30.50 -2.35
C GLN A 967 12.11 -29.05 -2.29
N GLY A 968 12.86 -28.11 -2.88
CA GLY A 968 12.46 -26.71 -2.99
C GLY A 968 11.14 -26.52 -3.76
N LEU A 969 10.94 -27.23 -4.88
CA LEU A 969 9.70 -27.19 -5.67
C LEU A 969 8.48 -27.67 -4.85
N ILE A 970 8.64 -28.74 -4.08
CA ILE A 970 7.56 -29.29 -3.25
C ILE A 970 7.25 -28.38 -2.06
N LEU A 971 8.26 -27.82 -1.38
CA LEU A 971 8.04 -26.84 -0.32
C LEU A 971 7.31 -25.60 -0.86
N ASN A 972 7.70 -25.11 -2.03
CA ASN A 972 7.01 -23.99 -2.68
C ASN A 972 5.54 -24.33 -3.01
N TYR A 973 5.27 -25.53 -3.52
CA TYR A 973 3.90 -26.01 -3.74
C TYR A 973 3.06 -25.99 -2.45
N LEU A 974 3.62 -26.49 -1.34
CA LEU A 974 2.95 -26.51 -0.04
C LEU A 974 2.75 -25.10 0.56
N TYR A 975 3.60 -24.14 0.19
CA TYR A 975 3.41 -22.73 0.54
C TYR A 975 2.29 -22.06 -0.30
N MET A 976 2.16 -22.45 -1.57
CA MET A 976 1.23 -21.82 -2.51
C MET A 976 -0.20 -22.34 -2.42
N PHE A 977 -0.41 -23.62 -2.05
CA PHE A 977 -1.71 -24.29 -2.12
C PHE A 977 -2.16 -24.86 -0.76
N ASP A 978 -3.46 -24.83 -0.53
CA ASP A 978 -4.10 -25.52 0.58
C ASP A 978 -4.20 -27.03 0.28
N VAL A 979 -3.41 -27.83 1.00
CA VAL A 979 -3.22 -29.26 0.77
C VAL A 979 -3.50 -30.03 2.05
N LYS A 980 -4.37 -31.04 1.95
CA LYS A 980 -4.69 -31.92 3.08
C LYS A 980 -3.43 -32.54 3.67
N ASP A 981 -3.33 -32.58 4.99
CA ASP A 981 -2.15 -33.07 5.72
C ASP A 981 -1.69 -34.48 5.29
N GLU A 982 -2.62 -35.39 4.98
CA GLU A 982 -2.28 -36.72 4.45
C GLU A 982 -1.48 -36.67 3.14
N ILE A 983 -1.80 -35.72 2.27
CA ILE A 983 -1.11 -35.51 1.00
C ILE A 983 0.25 -34.86 1.26
N VAL A 984 0.32 -33.90 2.19
CA VAL A 984 1.57 -33.26 2.62
C VAL A 984 2.58 -34.32 3.08
N ARG A 985 2.18 -35.20 4.01
CA ARG A 985 3.04 -36.29 4.50
C ARG A 985 3.54 -37.20 3.38
N LYS A 986 2.67 -37.54 2.42
CA LYS A 986 3.05 -38.36 1.25
C LYS A 986 4.07 -37.65 0.37
N LEU A 987 3.88 -36.37 0.08
CA LEU A 987 4.80 -35.58 -0.75
C LEU A 987 6.16 -35.39 -0.05
N CYS A 988 6.17 -35.06 1.25
CA CYS A 988 7.40 -34.98 2.04
C CYS A 988 8.15 -36.31 2.03
N SER A 989 7.44 -37.44 2.19
CA SER A 989 8.04 -38.78 2.10
C SER A 989 8.66 -39.07 0.73
N ILE A 990 7.96 -38.76 -0.37
CA ILE A 990 8.46 -38.95 -1.74
C ILE A 990 9.75 -38.17 -1.98
N ALA A 991 9.84 -36.94 -1.46
CA ALA A 991 10.97 -36.04 -1.67
C ALA A 991 12.04 -36.08 -0.58
N LYS A 992 11.89 -36.95 0.42
CA LYS A 992 12.80 -37.05 1.58
C LYS A 992 12.92 -35.73 2.38
N ILE A 993 11.82 -34.99 2.50
CA ILE A 993 11.71 -33.78 3.34
C ILE A 993 11.33 -34.23 4.75
N LYS A 994 12.02 -33.71 5.77
CA LYS A 994 11.68 -33.96 7.17
C LYS A 994 10.39 -33.23 7.53
N TYR A 995 9.41 -33.96 8.05
CA TYR A 995 8.13 -33.40 8.47
C TYR A 995 8.14 -33.24 10.00
N ASP A 996 8.17 -32.00 10.48
CA ASP A 996 8.21 -31.68 11.92
C ASP A 996 6.82 -31.23 12.40
N TYR A 997 6.26 -31.99 13.33
CA TYR A 997 4.98 -31.71 13.99
C TYR A 997 5.26 -30.86 15.24
N VAL A 998 4.74 -29.62 15.31
CA VAL A 998 4.85 -28.84 16.53
C VAL A 998 3.89 -29.41 17.59
N GLN A 999 4.46 -30.05 18.60
CA GLN A 999 3.81 -30.70 19.74
C GLN A 999 3.07 -29.74 20.70
N GLN A 1000 2.38 -28.69 20.23
CA GLN A 1000 1.60 -27.84 21.14
C GLN A 1000 0.31 -28.53 21.65
N GLN A 1001 -0.29 -29.45 20.89
CA GLN A 1001 -1.48 -30.18 21.36
C GLN A 1001 -1.14 -31.35 22.31
N MET A 1002 -0.03 -32.04 22.12
CA MET A 1002 0.37 -33.13 23.03
C MET A 1002 0.78 -32.64 24.43
N ASN A 1003 1.30 -31.42 24.56
CA ASN A 1003 1.61 -30.86 25.88
C ASN A 1003 0.37 -30.36 26.64
N LEU A 1004 -0.68 -29.91 25.94
CA LEU A 1004 -1.98 -29.57 26.53
C LEU A 1004 -2.76 -30.83 26.93
N ASP A 1005 -2.70 -31.90 26.13
CA ASP A 1005 -3.30 -33.17 26.51
C ASP A 1005 -2.50 -33.88 27.60
N ASN A 1006 -1.16 -33.83 27.58
CA ASN A 1006 -0.34 -34.37 28.67
C ASN A 1006 -0.43 -33.52 29.95
N SER A 1007 -0.66 -32.19 29.87
CA SER A 1007 -0.90 -31.36 31.05
C SER A 1007 -2.30 -31.63 31.63
N LYS A 1008 -3.33 -31.77 30.78
CA LYS A 1008 -4.68 -32.19 31.21
C LYS A 1008 -4.70 -33.61 31.77
N ILE A 1009 -3.95 -34.55 31.17
CA ILE A 1009 -3.78 -35.90 31.69
C ILE A 1009 -3.00 -35.87 33.02
N LYS A 1010 -1.96 -35.04 33.17
CA LYS A 1010 -1.26 -34.84 34.45
C LYS A 1010 -2.13 -34.16 35.51
N GLU A 1011 -3.02 -33.25 35.13
CA GLU A 1011 -4.01 -32.64 36.03
C GLU A 1011 -5.11 -33.62 36.42
N LEU A 1012 -5.57 -34.48 35.50
CA LEU A 1012 -6.51 -35.56 35.78
C LEU A 1012 -5.89 -36.64 36.68
N ILE A 1013 -4.61 -36.94 36.52
CA ILE A 1013 -3.86 -37.86 37.41
C ILE A 1013 -3.59 -37.21 38.78
N LYS A 1014 -3.36 -35.89 38.84
CA LYS A 1014 -3.23 -35.14 40.11
C LYS A 1014 -4.56 -35.00 40.86
N SER A 1015 -5.67 -34.83 40.17
CA SER A 1015 -7.00 -34.71 40.80
C SER A 1015 -7.54 -36.05 41.29
N THR A 1016 -7.23 -37.16 40.60
CA THR A 1016 -7.54 -38.52 41.08
C THR A 1016 -6.66 -38.93 42.28
N SER A 1017 -5.38 -38.57 42.29
CA SER A 1017 -4.48 -38.84 43.43
C SER A 1017 -4.68 -37.93 44.65
N GLN A 1018 -5.39 -36.80 44.52
CA GLN A 1018 -5.84 -36.00 45.66
C GLN A 1018 -7.16 -36.49 46.27
N ASN A 1019 -8.05 -37.10 45.49
CA ASN A 1019 -9.31 -37.67 46.01
C ASN A 1019 -9.12 -39.00 46.76
N GLU A 1020 -8.03 -39.74 46.52
CA GLU A 1020 -7.70 -40.96 47.29
C GLU A 1020 -7.06 -40.67 48.67
N LYS A 1021 -6.69 -39.42 48.97
CA LYS A 1021 -6.12 -39.03 50.28
C LYS A 1021 -7.12 -38.42 51.26
N THR A 1022 -8.40 -38.34 50.89
CA THR A 1022 -9.48 -37.81 51.75
C THR A 1022 -10.46 -38.89 52.24
N ILE A 1023 -10.16 -40.17 51.98
CA ILE A 1023 -10.87 -41.32 52.57
C ILE A 1023 -9.83 -42.32 53.11
N SER A 1024 -9.18 -41.95 54.22
CA SER A 1024 -8.55 -42.88 55.16
C SER A 1024 -8.50 -42.25 56.54
#